data_AF-A0ABD4UFV1-F1
#
_entry.id   AF-A0ABD4UFV1-F1
#
_cell.length_a   1.000
_cell.length_b   1.000
_cell.length_c   1.000
_cell.angle_alpha   90.00
_cell.angle_beta   90.00
_cell.angle_gamma   90.00
#
_symmetry.space_group_name_H-M   'P 1'
#
loop_
_entity.id
_entity.type
_entity.pdbx_description
1 polymer ?
#
loop_
_entity_poly.entity_id
_entity_poly.type
_entity_poly.pdbx_seq_one_letter_code
_entity_poly.pdbx_strand_id
1 'polypeptide(L)'
;MNAVTTEIPALAHDAGVPPAPPEAHRQADDVRDIPLKRLVASPYNVRRVPPTGIKELALNIWKVGLLQNLIVHPMKVGARKAQTFGVAAGGRRRLALVYLLEHDYIPADHPVRCKVVPVEDAVLLSATENEMREPMHPADACEAYRIQVEAGRSIEEIADLYGVHPKTVQRRLKLARVSPKLIDLFRAGEIKLDQMQALALSDSHAEQEAAWFEAEPYNRDAHAIRRRFVRDEQSFVSNRVAKFVGVEAFEAAGGAVRRDLFSAAEDAWYRDHALMLRLATEQLEALGASVLAEGWAWVKAVPERDHATWSQFRPVLPRRTEPTDEVAKELAAIDQRLAELAQFWDADERDDEVAERVEAEEEALTVRRDEIEGSLLVYHPDDMAQAGAILSLDVGGEPVIERGLVAREPAGDATTESDENGDDDDDHSSDGQPARVAAPVAKPAKGPHSERLTLRLNAHRTAAVAAALAQQPHVALAALVHRLLAGEYGHSTEGSALDVTFRDHSHNLTKHAPELDDDLAFTMRREQRRVWGGVIPNDSDALLRWLIEQTDERLLLILAQYVAASVDSVRPDERPHAVNALIPALGLNLADAWQPTKAAYFDHVSKDRIVDVVSAAVSPSDAMRVAKLKKGDAATEAERLIAGRGWLPEHFAKAEVVRMKLWDVPSKASDAEASADEAEADEPALVASTDDVRDDAAVAEGEGMPPRD
;
A
#
# COMPACT_ATOMS: atom_id res chain seq x y z
N MET A 1 -39.83 -17.06 18.21
CA MET A 1 -40.60 -18.04 19.04
C MET A 1 -39.86 -18.20 20.36
N ASN A 2 -40.62 -18.13 21.45
CA ASN A 2 -40.24 -17.85 22.84
C ASN A 2 -38.91 -18.45 23.34
N ALA A 3 -38.01 -17.56 23.76
CA ALA A 3 -36.86 -17.86 24.59
C ALA A 3 -37.34 -18.25 26.00
N VAL A 4 -37.14 -19.50 26.39
CA VAL A 4 -37.29 -19.94 27.77
C VAL A 4 -35.97 -19.66 28.48
N THR A 5 -35.90 -18.48 29.09
CA THR A 5 -34.82 -18.09 30.00
C THR A 5 -34.94 -18.91 31.28
N THR A 6 -34.19 -20.00 31.40
CA THR A 6 -34.01 -20.67 32.70
C THR A 6 -33.09 -19.81 33.56
N GLU A 7 -33.71 -19.02 34.44
CA GLU A 7 -33.04 -18.32 35.55
C GLU A 7 -32.27 -19.32 36.41
N ILE A 8 -30.97 -19.06 36.58
CA ILE A 8 -30.10 -19.77 37.50
C ILE A 8 -30.34 -19.16 38.89
N PRO A 9 -30.80 -19.91 39.91
CA PRO A 9 -30.92 -19.35 41.24
C PRO A 9 -29.53 -19.12 41.82
N ALA A 10 -29.28 -17.88 42.26
CA ALA A 10 -28.12 -17.49 43.04
C ALA A 10 -28.10 -18.31 44.35
N LEU A 11 -27.21 -19.30 44.44
CA LEU A 11 -26.91 -20.00 45.68
C LEU A 11 -25.71 -19.35 46.35
N ALA A 12 -25.98 -18.87 47.56
CA ALA A 12 -25.10 -18.24 48.53
C ALA A 12 -23.62 -18.67 48.49
N HIS A 13 -22.75 -17.68 48.31
CA HIS A 13 -21.39 -17.69 48.82
C HIS A 13 -21.45 -17.56 50.34
N ASP A 14 -21.52 -18.67 51.09
CA ASP A 14 -20.84 -18.78 52.38
C ASP A 14 -20.87 -20.22 52.92
N ALA A 15 -19.75 -20.92 52.76
CA ALA A 15 -19.34 -22.03 53.61
C ALA A 15 -17.87 -22.31 53.29
N GLY A 16 -16.97 -21.70 54.05
CA GLY A 16 -15.57 -22.06 54.06
C GLY A 16 -15.44 -23.57 54.32
N VAL A 17 -15.01 -24.32 53.31
CA VAL A 17 -14.56 -25.70 53.49
C VAL A 17 -13.12 -25.59 54.02
N PRO A 18 -12.83 -26.03 55.25
CA PRO A 18 -11.46 -26.00 55.76
C PRO A 18 -10.58 -26.97 54.96
N PRO A 19 -9.31 -26.63 54.66
CA PRO A 19 -8.38 -27.54 54.00
C PRO A 19 -8.12 -28.75 54.92
N ALA A 20 -8.25 -29.96 54.37
CA ALA A 20 -7.98 -31.20 55.09
C ALA A 20 -6.46 -31.38 55.34
N PRO A 21 -6.07 -32.06 56.43
CA PRO A 21 -4.67 -32.36 56.70
C PRO A 21 -4.05 -33.31 55.65
N PRO A 22 -2.73 -33.22 55.37
CA PRO A 22 -2.05 -33.84 54.21
C PRO A 22 -2.09 -35.38 54.14
N GLU A 23 -2.53 -36.05 55.20
CA GLU A 23 -2.45 -37.51 55.34
C GLU A 23 -3.73 -38.25 54.91
N ALA A 24 -4.81 -37.52 54.56
CA ALA A 24 -6.09 -38.12 54.15
C ALA A 24 -6.18 -38.51 52.66
N HIS A 25 -5.27 -38.05 51.80
CA HIS A 25 -5.35 -38.22 50.33
C HIS A 25 -5.08 -39.64 49.80
N ARG A 26 -5.03 -40.68 50.65
CA ARG A 26 -4.61 -42.04 50.27
C ARG A 26 -5.69 -43.12 50.29
N GLN A 27 -6.97 -42.79 50.41
CA GLN A 27 -8.03 -43.81 50.41
C GLN A 27 -8.88 -43.82 49.13
N ALA A 28 -8.62 -44.86 48.33
CA ALA A 28 -9.48 -45.49 47.33
C ALA A 28 -9.87 -44.65 46.10
N ASP A 29 -9.00 -44.68 45.09
CA ASP A 29 -9.32 -44.37 43.69
C ASP A 29 -10.30 -45.41 43.10
N ASP A 30 -11.60 -45.29 43.39
CA ASP A 30 -12.63 -46.17 42.83
C ASP A 30 -13.04 -45.67 41.42
N VAL A 31 -12.58 -46.38 40.39
CA VAL A 31 -12.99 -46.14 39.00
C VAL A 31 -14.30 -46.89 38.76
N ARG A 32 -15.37 -46.16 38.46
CA ARG A 32 -16.72 -46.68 38.30
C ARG A 32 -17.35 -46.22 37.00
N ASP A 33 -18.16 -47.07 36.41
CA ASP A 33 -19.05 -46.68 35.31
C ASP A 33 -20.31 -46.04 35.87
N ILE A 34 -20.53 -44.76 35.52
CA ILE A 34 -21.64 -43.95 35.99
C ILE A 34 -22.51 -43.59 34.77
N PRO A 35 -23.84 -43.84 34.80
CA PRO A 35 -24.73 -43.42 33.73
C PRO A 35 -24.65 -41.91 33.47
N LEU A 36 -24.57 -41.51 32.20
CA LEU A 36 -24.43 -40.10 31.80
C LEU A 36 -25.49 -39.18 32.44
N LYS A 37 -26.74 -39.65 32.58
CA LYS A 37 -27.82 -38.89 33.24
C LYS A 37 -27.55 -38.50 34.71
N ARG A 38 -26.55 -39.12 35.35
CA ARG A 38 -26.13 -38.83 36.74
C ARG A 38 -24.92 -37.91 36.82
N LEU A 39 -24.40 -37.42 35.69
CA LEU A 39 -23.22 -36.56 35.61
C LEU A 39 -23.60 -35.10 35.34
N VAL A 40 -23.34 -34.23 36.31
CA VAL A 40 -23.62 -32.78 36.20
C VAL A 40 -22.34 -31.96 36.25
N ALA A 41 -22.43 -30.68 35.87
CA ALA A 41 -21.30 -29.77 36.02
C ALA A 41 -20.96 -29.58 37.51
N SER A 42 -19.68 -29.67 37.86
CA SER A 42 -19.23 -29.41 39.24
C SER A 42 -18.96 -27.91 39.46
N PRO A 43 -19.31 -27.36 40.63
CA PRO A 43 -18.84 -26.03 41.03
C PRO A 43 -17.32 -25.99 41.32
N TYR A 44 -16.67 -27.15 41.46
CA TYR A 44 -15.23 -27.28 41.76
C TYR A 44 -14.36 -27.43 40.51
N ASN A 45 -14.93 -27.35 39.31
CA ASN A 45 -14.15 -27.28 38.08
C ASN A 45 -13.46 -25.91 37.98
N VAL A 46 -12.13 -25.90 37.96
CA VAL A 46 -11.36 -24.64 37.94
C VAL A 46 -11.45 -23.90 36.61
N ARG A 47 -11.85 -24.57 35.52
CA ARG A 47 -11.95 -23.98 34.18
C ARG A 47 -13.32 -23.34 33.98
N ARG A 48 -13.38 -22.02 34.17
CA ARG A 48 -14.63 -21.22 34.10
C ARG A 48 -14.94 -20.62 32.72
N VAL A 49 -13.95 -20.54 31.84
CA VAL A 49 -14.13 -20.01 30.48
C VAL A 49 -14.97 -21.00 29.65
N PRO A 50 -16.00 -20.54 28.91
CA PRO A 50 -16.79 -21.40 28.03
C PRO A 50 -15.90 -22.20 27.07
N PRO A 51 -16.07 -23.53 27.00
CA PRO A 51 -15.22 -24.36 26.17
C PRO A 51 -15.62 -24.30 24.68
N THR A 52 -14.61 -24.32 23.81
CA THR A 52 -14.77 -24.42 22.36
C THR A 52 -14.49 -25.84 21.85
N GLY A 53 -14.92 -26.13 20.63
CA GLY A 53 -14.62 -27.40 19.94
C GLY A 53 -15.33 -28.63 20.51
N ILE A 54 -16.57 -28.47 21.02
CA ILE A 54 -17.30 -29.55 21.71
C ILE A 54 -17.85 -30.58 20.71
N LYS A 55 -18.35 -30.13 19.56
CA LYS A 55 -18.89 -31.01 18.51
C LYS A 55 -17.81 -31.93 17.95
N GLU A 56 -16.64 -31.37 17.67
CA GLU A 56 -15.46 -32.09 17.20
C GLU A 56 -15.01 -33.14 18.20
N LEU A 57 -14.94 -32.76 19.49
CA LEU A 57 -14.61 -33.69 20.58
C LEU A 57 -15.67 -34.79 20.72
N ALA A 58 -16.95 -34.48 20.51
CA ALA A 58 -18.03 -35.46 20.55
C ALA A 58 -17.87 -36.51 19.45
N LEU A 59 -17.63 -36.08 18.21
CA LEU A 59 -17.38 -36.99 17.09
C LEU A 59 -16.12 -37.83 17.30
N ASN A 60 -15.05 -37.24 17.87
CA ASN A 60 -13.86 -38.00 18.24
C ASN A 60 -14.16 -39.07 19.30
N ILE A 61 -14.90 -38.72 20.37
CA ILE A 61 -15.30 -39.68 21.41
C ILE A 61 -16.18 -40.78 20.82
N TRP A 62 -17.07 -40.47 19.88
CA TRP A 62 -17.89 -41.47 19.20
C TRP A 62 -17.05 -42.44 18.36
N LYS A 63 -16.01 -41.95 17.66
CA LYS A 63 -15.13 -42.78 16.81
C LYS A 63 -14.08 -43.57 17.61
N VAL A 64 -13.44 -42.96 18.60
CA VAL A 64 -12.24 -43.47 19.30
C VAL A 64 -12.54 -43.94 20.73
N GLY A 65 -13.68 -43.52 21.30
CA GLY A 65 -14.03 -43.75 22.69
C GLY A 65 -13.46 -42.69 23.64
N LEU A 66 -13.93 -42.73 24.88
CA LEU A 66 -13.45 -41.84 25.94
C LEU A 66 -12.11 -42.34 26.51
N LEU A 67 -10.99 -41.81 26.00
CA LEU A 67 -9.64 -42.25 26.37
C LEU A 67 -9.24 -41.89 27.82
N GLN A 68 -9.71 -40.76 28.33
CA GLN A 68 -9.44 -40.31 29.69
C GLN A 68 -10.72 -40.28 30.51
N ASN A 69 -10.71 -40.98 31.64
CA ASN A 69 -11.83 -41.00 32.59
C ASN A 69 -12.16 -39.58 33.09
N LEU A 70 -13.44 -39.33 33.39
CA LEU A 70 -13.86 -38.09 34.07
C LEU A 70 -13.50 -38.16 35.55
N ILE A 71 -13.10 -37.04 36.15
CA ILE A 71 -12.89 -36.96 37.62
C ILE A 71 -14.15 -36.36 38.23
N VAL A 72 -14.79 -37.12 39.12
CA VAL A 72 -16.10 -36.75 39.67
C VAL A 72 -16.11 -36.84 41.19
N HIS A 73 -16.91 -36.00 41.83
CA HIS A 73 -17.14 -36.07 43.28
C HIS A 73 -18.63 -36.29 43.56
N PRO A 74 -18.99 -36.97 44.65
CA PRO A 74 -20.39 -37.11 45.05
C PRO A 74 -20.98 -35.74 45.40
N MET A 75 -22.19 -35.46 44.92
CA MET A 75 -22.96 -34.27 45.30
C MET A 75 -23.93 -34.59 46.43
N LYS A 76 -24.20 -33.59 47.29
CA LYS A 76 -25.24 -33.71 48.30
C LYS A 76 -26.61 -33.73 47.61
N VAL A 77 -27.30 -34.87 47.69
CA VAL A 77 -28.68 -35.05 47.22
C VAL A 77 -29.60 -35.42 48.38
N GLY A 78 -30.87 -35.00 48.33
CA GLY A 78 -31.85 -35.33 49.36
C GLY A 78 -32.15 -36.83 49.43
N ALA A 79 -32.56 -37.32 50.61
CA ALA A 79 -32.66 -38.75 50.97
C ALA A 79 -33.50 -39.66 50.04
N ARG A 80 -34.28 -39.10 49.10
CA ARG A 80 -35.10 -39.84 48.12
C ARG A 80 -34.61 -39.76 46.67
N LYS A 81 -33.47 -39.10 46.40
CA LYS A 81 -32.92 -38.95 45.04
C LYS A 81 -31.71 -39.85 44.83
N ALA A 82 -31.54 -40.34 43.61
CA ALA A 82 -30.36 -41.11 43.22
C ALA A 82 -29.09 -40.24 43.35
N GLN A 83 -27.98 -40.86 43.79
CA GLN A 83 -26.68 -40.20 43.91
C GLN A 83 -26.28 -39.57 42.56
N THR A 84 -26.00 -38.28 42.58
CA THR A 84 -25.52 -37.50 41.43
C THR A 84 -24.06 -37.16 41.66
N PHE A 85 -23.29 -37.07 40.57
CA PHE A 85 -21.86 -36.80 40.61
C PHE A 85 -21.53 -35.54 39.82
N GLY A 86 -20.78 -34.63 40.45
CA GLY A 86 -20.28 -33.41 39.81
C GLY A 86 -18.96 -33.68 39.12
N VAL A 87 -18.85 -33.34 37.84
CA VAL A 87 -17.60 -33.49 37.05
C VAL A 87 -16.63 -32.35 37.37
N ALA A 88 -15.64 -32.63 38.21
CA ALA A 88 -14.61 -31.68 38.62
C ALA A 88 -13.55 -31.50 37.52
N ALA A 89 -13.05 -32.58 36.90
CA ALA A 89 -12.15 -32.52 35.75
C ALA A 89 -12.73 -33.29 34.55
N GLY A 90 -12.50 -32.77 33.34
CA GLY A 90 -13.10 -33.31 32.11
C GLY A 90 -14.44 -32.65 31.71
N GLY A 91 -14.67 -31.40 32.10
CA GLY A 91 -15.90 -30.66 31.73
C GLY A 91 -16.18 -30.61 30.22
N ARG A 92 -15.16 -30.45 29.37
CA ARG A 92 -15.29 -30.53 27.90
C ARG A 92 -15.78 -31.90 27.43
N ARG A 93 -15.22 -32.98 27.99
CA ARG A 93 -15.58 -34.37 27.69
C ARG A 93 -17.02 -34.67 28.14
N ARG A 94 -17.45 -34.15 29.29
CA ARG A 94 -18.86 -34.22 29.72
C ARG A 94 -19.79 -33.54 28.70
N LEU A 95 -19.48 -32.33 28.27
CA LEU A 95 -20.31 -31.61 27.30
C LEU A 95 -20.34 -32.33 25.94
N ALA A 96 -19.24 -32.91 25.51
CA ALA A 96 -19.19 -33.72 24.30
C ALA A 96 -20.07 -34.98 24.40
N LEU A 97 -20.10 -35.66 25.56
CA LEU A 97 -21.02 -36.78 25.80
C LEU A 97 -22.48 -36.33 25.84
N VAL A 98 -22.77 -35.16 26.40
CA VAL A 98 -24.12 -34.56 26.37
C VAL A 98 -24.54 -34.24 24.92
N TYR A 99 -23.62 -33.70 24.10
CA TYR A 99 -23.87 -33.46 22.68
C TYR A 99 -24.22 -34.76 21.94
N LEU A 100 -23.50 -35.86 22.20
CA LEU A 100 -23.81 -37.17 21.63
C LEU A 100 -25.19 -37.69 22.07
N LEU A 101 -25.60 -37.42 23.32
CA LEU A 101 -26.94 -37.76 23.80
C LEU A 101 -28.03 -36.94 23.11
N GLU A 102 -27.84 -35.63 22.99
CA GLU A 102 -28.81 -34.71 22.37
C GLU A 102 -29.02 -34.98 20.87
N HIS A 103 -28.05 -35.59 20.21
CA HIS A 103 -28.09 -35.96 18.79
C HIS A 103 -28.30 -37.47 18.58
N ASP A 104 -28.78 -38.20 19.60
CA ASP A 104 -29.15 -39.62 19.54
C ASP A 104 -28.02 -40.60 19.16
N TYR A 105 -26.75 -40.22 19.31
CA TYR A 105 -25.61 -41.13 19.11
C TYR A 105 -25.45 -42.11 20.28
N ILE A 106 -25.80 -41.70 21.50
CA ILE A 106 -25.73 -42.53 22.72
C ILE A 106 -26.98 -42.34 23.60
N PRO A 107 -27.43 -43.36 24.35
CA PRO A 107 -28.56 -43.23 25.26
C PRO A 107 -28.19 -42.52 26.57
N ALA A 108 -29.19 -42.00 27.29
CA ALA A 108 -28.99 -41.31 28.58
C ALA A 108 -28.37 -42.19 29.68
N ASP A 109 -28.53 -43.51 29.53
CA ASP A 109 -27.99 -44.54 30.41
C ASP A 109 -26.61 -45.06 29.98
N HIS A 110 -25.99 -44.43 28.98
CA HIS A 110 -24.64 -44.79 28.52
C HIS A 110 -23.65 -44.78 29.71
N PRO A 111 -22.93 -45.90 29.96
CA PRO A 111 -21.97 -45.99 31.05
C PRO A 111 -20.74 -45.14 30.73
N VAL A 112 -20.42 -44.17 31.60
CA VAL A 112 -19.25 -43.31 31.47
C VAL A 112 -18.25 -43.66 32.57
N ARG A 113 -17.01 -43.97 32.17
CA ARG A 113 -15.96 -44.33 33.12
C ARG A 113 -15.44 -43.11 33.88
N CYS A 114 -15.64 -43.12 35.20
CA CYS A 114 -15.36 -42.00 36.08
C CYS A 114 -14.45 -42.43 37.24
N LYS A 115 -13.46 -41.61 37.56
CA LYS A 115 -12.68 -41.70 38.80
C LYS A 115 -13.41 -40.90 39.88
N VAL A 116 -13.95 -41.59 40.89
CA VAL A 116 -14.67 -40.93 41.99
C VAL A 116 -13.66 -40.47 43.04
N VAL A 117 -13.75 -39.20 43.44
CA VAL A 117 -12.86 -38.58 44.42
C VAL A 117 -13.65 -37.89 45.52
N PRO A 118 -13.08 -37.72 46.72
CA PRO A 118 -13.67 -36.90 47.77
C PRO A 118 -13.88 -35.45 47.32
N VAL A 119 -14.81 -34.74 47.97
CA VAL A 119 -15.16 -33.35 47.58
C VAL A 119 -13.98 -32.41 47.84
N GLU A 120 -13.25 -32.65 48.92
CA GLU A 120 -12.05 -31.94 49.35
C GLU A 120 -10.91 -32.01 48.32
N ASP A 121 -10.80 -33.11 47.56
CA ASP A 121 -9.74 -33.31 46.55
C ASP A 121 -10.15 -32.82 45.15
N ALA A 122 -11.43 -32.47 44.95
CA ALA A 122 -11.99 -32.15 43.63
C ALA A 122 -11.32 -30.93 42.97
N VAL A 123 -11.04 -29.87 43.75
CA VAL A 123 -10.38 -28.65 43.24
C VAL A 123 -8.92 -28.94 42.91
N LEU A 124 -8.19 -29.63 43.80
CA LEU A 124 -6.78 -29.98 43.62
C LEU A 124 -6.60 -30.78 42.32
N LEU A 125 -7.35 -31.87 42.17
CA LEU A 125 -7.25 -32.74 41.00
C LEU A 125 -7.71 -32.05 39.70
N SER A 126 -8.69 -31.15 39.79
CA SER A 126 -9.09 -30.32 38.65
C SER A 126 -7.98 -29.35 38.23
N ALA A 127 -7.24 -28.76 39.17
CA ALA A 127 -6.12 -27.87 38.87
C ALA A 127 -4.93 -28.66 38.31
N THR A 128 -4.54 -29.76 38.99
CA THR A 128 -3.41 -30.60 38.59
C THR A 128 -3.58 -31.18 37.18
N GLU A 129 -4.79 -31.62 36.80
CA GLU A 129 -5.05 -32.14 35.44
C GLU A 129 -4.83 -31.11 34.34
N ASN A 130 -5.11 -29.84 34.61
CA ASN A 130 -4.96 -28.77 33.62
C ASN A 130 -3.54 -28.21 33.59
N GLU A 131 -2.91 -28.03 34.75
CA GLU A 131 -1.65 -27.31 34.88
C GLU A 131 -0.41 -28.19 34.65
N MET A 132 -0.45 -29.47 35.05
CA MET A 132 0.69 -30.39 34.90
C MET A 132 0.72 -31.11 33.55
N ARG A 133 -0.11 -30.69 32.59
CA ARG A 133 -0.20 -31.32 31.27
C ARG A 133 0.79 -30.67 30.30
N GLU A 134 1.86 -31.37 29.99
CA GLU A 134 2.77 -30.97 28.93
C GLU A 134 2.14 -31.19 27.54
N PRO A 135 2.06 -30.16 26.68
CA PRO A 135 1.55 -30.33 25.33
C PRO A 135 2.54 -31.14 24.50
N MET A 136 2.01 -32.02 23.64
CA MET A 136 2.82 -32.73 22.65
C MET A 136 3.57 -31.73 21.76
N HIS A 137 4.85 -32.01 21.48
CA HIS A 137 5.67 -31.17 20.61
C HIS A 137 5.08 -31.13 19.19
N PRO A 138 5.10 -29.98 18.48
CA PRO A 138 4.53 -29.88 17.14
C PRO A 138 5.14 -30.86 16.13
N ALA A 139 6.44 -31.18 16.25
CA ALA A 139 7.11 -32.17 15.40
C ALA A 139 6.45 -33.56 15.53
N ASP A 140 6.24 -34.00 16.77
CA ASP A 140 5.66 -35.32 17.06
C ASP A 140 4.19 -35.38 16.65
N ALA A 141 3.48 -34.25 16.80
CA ALA A 141 2.13 -34.10 16.28
C ALA A 141 2.10 -34.24 14.74
N CYS A 142 3.07 -33.70 14.00
CA CYS A 142 3.13 -33.83 12.54
C CYS A 142 3.47 -35.27 12.13
N GLU A 143 4.40 -35.90 12.84
CA GLU A 143 4.80 -37.29 12.63
C GLU A 143 3.63 -38.27 12.85
N ALA A 144 2.82 -38.04 13.87
CA ALA A 144 1.61 -38.84 14.12
C ALA A 144 0.60 -38.77 12.95
N TYR A 145 0.53 -37.65 12.24
CA TYR A 145 -0.33 -37.50 11.06
C TYR A 145 0.27 -38.24 9.86
N ARG A 146 1.60 -38.17 9.67
CA ARG A 146 2.32 -38.90 8.62
C ARG A 146 2.10 -40.41 8.74
N ILE A 147 2.27 -40.96 9.95
CA ILE A 147 2.06 -42.39 10.23
C ILE A 147 0.62 -42.83 9.88
N GLN A 148 -0.39 -41.99 10.13
CA GLN A 148 -1.76 -42.33 9.80
C GLN A 148 -2.05 -42.34 8.30
N VAL A 149 -1.47 -41.40 7.54
CA VAL A 149 -1.57 -41.41 6.08
C VAL A 149 -0.85 -42.62 5.48
N GLU A 150 0.32 -42.97 6.01
CA GLU A 150 1.07 -44.17 5.59
C GLU A 150 0.35 -45.48 5.94
N ALA A 151 -0.44 -45.47 7.02
CA ALA A 151 -1.35 -46.56 7.37
C ALA A 151 -2.62 -46.61 6.47
N GLY A 152 -2.72 -45.74 5.47
CA GLY A 152 -3.77 -45.76 4.45
C GLY A 152 -5.00 -44.89 4.74
N ARG A 153 -4.97 -44.02 5.77
CA ARG A 153 -6.08 -43.08 6.04
C ARG A 153 -6.01 -41.88 5.11
N SER A 154 -7.18 -41.42 4.65
CA SER A 154 -7.30 -40.19 3.87
C SER A 154 -7.12 -38.92 4.73
N ILE A 155 -6.82 -37.80 4.08
CA ILE A 155 -6.67 -36.49 4.74
C ILE A 155 -7.98 -36.08 5.41
N GLU A 156 -9.11 -36.35 4.75
CA GLU A 156 -10.48 -36.05 5.18
C GLU A 156 -10.84 -36.87 6.43
N GLU A 157 -10.53 -38.16 6.45
CA GLU A 157 -10.78 -39.00 7.62
C GLU A 157 -9.97 -38.55 8.84
N ILE A 158 -8.71 -38.16 8.63
CA ILE A 158 -7.85 -37.62 9.70
C ILE A 158 -8.40 -36.29 10.20
N ALA A 159 -8.83 -35.40 9.29
CA ALA A 159 -9.42 -34.11 9.63
C ALA A 159 -10.64 -34.29 10.54
N ASP A 160 -11.56 -35.18 10.17
CA ASP A 160 -12.74 -35.51 10.96
C ASP A 160 -12.41 -36.13 12.32
N LEU A 161 -11.40 -37.01 12.37
CA LEU A 161 -10.98 -37.65 13.62
C LEU A 161 -10.43 -36.64 14.62
N TYR A 162 -9.62 -35.70 14.15
CA TYR A 162 -8.98 -34.70 15.01
C TYR A 162 -9.82 -33.43 15.20
N GLY A 163 -10.92 -33.28 14.47
CA GLY A 163 -11.73 -32.08 14.55
C GLY A 163 -11.04 -30.84 14.00
N VAL A 164 -10.27 -31.01 12.92
CA VAL A 164 -9.51 -29.93 12.28
C VAL A 164 -9.89 -29.83 10.81
N HIS A 165 -9.66 -28.68 10.19
CA HIS A 165 -9.87 -28.52 8.75
C HIS A 165 -8.89 -29.42 7.95
N PRO A 166 -9.27 -30.00 6.79
CA PRO A 166 -8.38 -30.79 5.94
C PRO A 166 -7.06 -30.06 5.58
N LYS A 167 -7.12 -28.74 5.38
CA LYS A 167 -5.93 -27.90 5.18
C LYS A 167 -4.94 -27.93 6.35
N THR A 168 -5.42 -28.09 7.59
CA THR A 168 -4.57 -28.26 8.78
C THR A 168 -3.82 -29.60 8.73
N VAL A 169 -4.46 -30.66 8.25
CA VAL A 169 -3.82 -31.97 8.02
C VAL A 169 -2.72 -31.84 6.97
N GLN A 170 -3.03 -31.21 5.83
CA GLN A 170 -2.05 -30.95 4.74
C GLN A 170 -0.84 -30.16 5.24
N ARG A 171 -1.06 -29.09 6.01
CA ARG A 171 0.00 -28.29 6.64
C ARG A 171 0.89 -29.13 7.56
N ARG A 172 0.31 -29.99 8.40
CA ARG A 172 1.08 -30.90 9.29
C ARG A 172 1.88 -31.92 8.49
N LEU A 173 1.30 -32.49 7.45
CA LEU A 173 2.00 -33.42 6.56
C LEU A 173 3.16 -32.74 5.82
N LYS A 174 2.99 -31.47 5.41
CA LYS A 174 4.06 -30.68 4.79
C LYS A 174 5.24 -30.47 5.76
N LEU A 175 4.97 -30.13 7.02
CA LEU A 175 6.01 -30.03 8.06
C LEU A 175 6.68 -31.39 8.34
N ALA A 176 5.93 -32.49 8.33
CA ALA A 176 6.47 -33.84 8.54
C ALA A 176 7.40 -34.30 7.41
N ARG A 177 7.34 -33.67 6.23
CA ARG A 177 8.19 -33.99 5.07
C ARG A 177 9.52 -33.23 5.04
N VAL A 178 9.73 -32.26 5.94
CA VAL A 178 11.00 -31.53 6.03
C VAL A 178 12.15 -32.47 6.41
N SER A 179 13.39 -32.13 6.02
CA SER A 179 14.58 -32.94 6.30
C SER A 179 14.64 -33.41 7.76
N PRO A 180 14.92 -34.71 8.01
CA PRO A 180 15.06 -35.25 9.37
C PRO A 180 16.03 -34.45 10.24
N LYS A 181 17.13 -33.94 9.67
CA LYS A 181 18.10 -33.11 10.43
C LYS A 181 17.47 -31.84 10.98
N LEU A 182 16.64 -31.18 10.18
CA LEU A 182 15.95 -29.94 10.57
C LEU A 182 14.83 -30.25 11.58
N ILE A 183 14.17 -31.40 11.46
CA ILE A 183 13.19 -31.85 12.46
C ILE A 183 13.88 -32.08 13.82
N ASP A 184 15.08 -32.66 13.85
CA ASP A 184 15.81 -32.87 15.10
C ASP A 184 16.25 -31.55 15.74
N LEU A 185 16.70 -30.57 14.94
CA LEU A 185 16.97 -29.21 15.43
C LEU A 185 15.70 -28.50 15.93
N PHE A 186 14.56 -28.74 15.28
CA PHE A 186 13.27 -28.23 15.72
C PHE A 186 12.85 -28.85 17.06
N ARG A 187 13.09 -30.15 17.28
CA ARG A 187 12.89 -30.81 18.59
C ARG A 187 13.82 -30.28 19.67
N ALA A 188 15.05 -29.92 19.30
CA ALA A 188 16.03 -29.30 20.21
C ALA A 188 15.71 -27.83 20.54
N GLY A 189 14.72 -27.22 19.88
CA GLY A 189 14.35 -25.81 20.05
C GLY A 189 15.29 -24.81 19.37
N GLU A 190 16.19 -25.28 18.50
CA GLU A 190 17.10 -24.43 17.72
C GLU A 190 16.42 -23.80 16.51
N ILE A 191 15.40 -24.47 15.96
CA ILE A 191 14.51 -23.95 14.92
C ILE A 191 13.18 -23.58 15.57
N LYS A 192 12.60 -22.45 15.19
CA LYS A 192 11.25 -22.04 15.60
C LYS A 192 10.21 -22.52 14.59
N LEU A 193 8.95 -22.58 15.02
CA LEU A 193 7.85 -23.09 14.17
C LEU A 193 7.68 -22.29 12.87
N ASP A 194 7.81 -20.98 12.91
CA ASP A 194 7.70 -20.09 11.74
C ASP A 194 8.84 -20.31 10.72
N GLN A 195 10.07 -20.52 11.21
CA GLN A 195 11.22 -20.90 10.39
C GLN A 195 11.01 -22.28 9.75
N MET A 196 10.47 -23.23 10.51
CA MET A 196 10.14 -24.56 10.03
C MET A 196 9.06 -24.52 8.93
N GLN A 197 8.04 -23.67 9.09
CA GLN A 197 7.03 -23.42 8.07
C GLN A 197 7.63 -22.83 6.79
N ALA A 198 8.60 -21.91 6.92
CA ALA A 198 9.31 -21.34 5.77
C ALA A 198 10.18 -22.38 5.05
N LEU A 199 10.88 -23.26 5.80
CA LEU A 199 11.66 -24.37 5.23
C LEU A 199 10.78 -25.37 4.47
N ALA A 200 9.56 -25.59 4.95
CA ALA A 200 8.58 -26.46 4.31
C ALA A 200 8.05 -25.92 2.95
N LEU A 201 8.51 -24.75 2.50
CA LEU A 201 8.19 -24.21 1.18
C LEU A 201 8.84 -24.99 0.02
N SER A 202 9.98 -25.66 0.26
CA SER A 202 10.56 -26.63 -0.68
C SER A 202 10.27 -28.06 -0.23
N ASP A 203 10.11 -28.99 -1.17
CA ASP A 203 10.05 -30.43 -0.90
C ASP A 203 11.43 -31.10 -0.97
N SER A 204 12.47 -30.39 -1.42
CA SER A 204 13.83 -30.90 -1.54
C SER A 204 14.59 -30.76 -0.22
N HIS A 205 14.96 -31.89 0.40
CA HIS A 205 15.78 -31.87 1.62
C HIS A 205 17.12 -31.16 1.43
N ALA A 206 17.73 -31.27 0.25
CA ALA A 206 18.98 -30.59 -0.06
C ALA A 206 18.82 -29.06 -0.06
N GLU A 207 17.76 -28.53 -0.69
CA GLU A 207 17.48 -27.09 -0.69
C GLU A 207 17.13 -26.58 0.72
N GLN A 208 16.35 -27.36 1.48
CA GLN A 208 16.01 -27.03 2.87
C GLN A 208 17.26 -26.95 3.75
N GLU A 209 18.13 -27.95 3.65
CA GLU A 209 19.38 -28.01 4.41
C GLU A 209 20.33 -26.86 4.00
N ALA A 210 20.48 -26.58 2.70
CA ALA A 210 21.26 -25.44 2.23
C ALA A 210 20.69 -24.11 2.72
N ALA A 211 19.36 -23.93 2.66
CA ALA A 211 18.70 -22.72 3.12
C ALA A 211 18.94 -22.44 4.61
N TRP A 212 19.12 -23.48 5.44
CA TRP A 212 19.41 -23.36 6.86
C TRP A 212 20.90 -23.30 7.19
N PHE A 213 21.69 -24.30 6.77
CA PHE A 213 23.07 -24.47 7.19
C PHE A 213 24.05 -23.52 6.51
N GLU A 214 23.78 -23.10 5.26
CA GLU A 214 24.59 -22.11 4.54
C GLU A 214 24.15 -20.67 4.86
N ALA A 215 23.05 -20.50 5.61
CA ALA A 215 22.64 -19.19 6.11
C ALA A 215 23.39 -18.83 7.39
N GLU A 216 23.86 -17.59 7.47
CA GLU A 216 24.31 -17.00 8.72
C GLU A 216 23.16 -16.94 9.75
N PRO A 217 23.43 -17.10 11.06
CA PRO A 217 22.38 -17.16 12.08
C PRO A 217 21.40 -15.98 12.09
N TYR A 218 21.87 -14.76 11.77
CA TYR A 218 21.04 -13.56 11.70
C TYR A 218 20.11 -13.52 10.47
N ASN A 219 20.33 -14.39 9.48
CA ASN A 219 19.60 -14.45 8.21
C ASN A 219 18.76 -15.74 8.09
N ARG A 220 18.39 -16.32 9.24
CA ARG A 220 17.57 -17.54 9.36
C ARG A 220 16.13 -17.24 9.80
N ASP A 221 15.67 -16.00 9.75
CA ASP A 221 14.27 -15.70 10.01
C ASP A 221 13.37 -16.23 8.88
N ALA A 222 12.08 -16.40 9.16
CA ALA A 222 11.15 -17.01 8.23
C ALA A 222 10.98 -16.22 6.90
N HIS A 223 11.20 -14.91 6.89
CA HIS A 223 11.13 -14.09 5.67
C HIS A 223 12.38 -14.28 4.81
N ALA A 224 13.56 -14.26 5.42
CA ALA A 224 14.82 -14.52 4.74
C ALA A 224 14.87 -15.92 4.09
N ILE A 225 14.39 -16.94 4.81
CA ILE A 225 14.32 -18.32 4.30
C ILE A 225 13.41 -18.39 3.06
N ARG A 226 12.19 -17.83 3.14
CA ARG A 226 11.27 -17.79 1.98
C ARG A 226 11.91 -17.10 0.77
N ARG A 227 12.53 -15.93 0.98
CA ARG A 227 13.18 -15.16 -0.07
C ARG A 227 14.26 -15.96 -0.80
N ARG A 228 14.99 -16.83 -0.11
CA ARG A 228 16.00 -17.71 -0.73
C ARG A 228 15.38 -18.70 -1.71
N PHE A 229 14.25 -19.32 -1.37
CA PHE A 229 13.59 -20.30 -2.25
C PHE A 229 12.97 -19.67 -3.49
N VAL A 230 12.44 -18.45 -3.37
CA VAL A 230 11.72 -17.78 -4.46
C VAL A 230 12.58 -16.76 -5.23
N ARG A 231 13.90 -16.77 -5.05
CA ARG A 231 14.82 -15.78 -5.64
C ARG A 231 14.72 -15.72 -7.17
N ASP A 232 14.62 -16.88 -7.82
CA ASP A 232 14.53 -17.03 -9.27
C ASP A 232 13.09 -17.31 -9.74
N GLU A 233 12.11 -17.03 -8.88
CA GLU A 233 10.69 -17.25 -9.13
C GLU A 233 9.93 -15.90 -9.03
N GLN A 234 8.86 -15.75 -9.81
CA GLN A 234 8.03 -14.55 -9.79
C GLN A 234 6.70 -14.83 -9.08
N SER A 235 6.18 -13.84 -8.36
CA SER A 235 4.94 -13.98 -7.60
C SER A 235 3.72 -13.71 -8.46
N PHE A 236 2.67 -14.52 -8.31
CA PHE A 236 1.35 -14.25 -8.90
C PHE A 236 0.66 -13.02 -8.31
N VAL A 237 1.07 -12.56 -7.11
CA VAL A 237 0.45 -11.43 -6.40
C VAL A 237 1.11 -10.09 -6.77
N SER A 238 2.39 -10.08 -7.13
CA SER A 238 3.09 -8.84 -7.50
C SER A 238 3.31 -8.67 -9.00
N ASN A 239 3.35 -9.75 -9.77
CA ASN A 239 3.53 -9.67 -11.22
C ASN A 239 2.17 -9.50 -11.92
N ARG A 240 1.98 -8.37 -12.61
CA ARG A 240 0.76 -8.03 -13.38
C ARG A 240 0.36 -9.06 -14.44
N VAL A 241 1.34 -9.65 -15.15
CA VAL A 241 1.09 -10.66 -16.19
C VAL A 241 0.55 -11.94 -15.56
N ALA A 242 1.14 -12.34 -14.43
CA ALA A 242 0.71 -13.51 -13.69
C ALA A 242 -0.67 -13.34 -13.03
N LYS A 243 -1.00 -12.13 -12.57
CA LYS A 243 -2.36 -11.80 -12.11
C LYS A 243 -3.40 -11.99 -13.20
N PHE A 244 -3.12 -11.48 -14.39
CA PHE A 244 -4.03 -11.57 -15.55
C PHE A 244 -4.27 -13.01 -15.98
N VAL A 245 -3.20 -13.80 -16.15
CA VAL A 245 -3.32 -15.22 -16.55
C VAL A 245 -4.01 -16.05 -15.47
N GLY A 246 -3.65 -15.82 -14.20
CA GLY A 246 -4.14 -16.59 -13.07
C GLY A 246 -3.42 -17.93 -12.88
N VAL A 247 -3.50 -18.46 -11.66
CA VAL A 247 -2.80 -19.69 -11.26
C VAL A 247 -3.37 -20.92 -12.00
N GLU A 248 -4.69 -21.01 -12.09
CA GLU A 248 -5.38 -22.17 -12.69
C GLU A 248 -5.05 -22.33 -14.18
N ALA A 249 -5.04 -21.24 -14.94
CA ALA A 249 -4.70 -21.27 -16.36
C ALA A 249 -3.24 -21.66 -16.60
N PHE A 250 -2.33 -21.14 -15.76
CA PHE A 250 -0.91 -21.48 -15.83
C PHE A 250 -0.65 -22.97 -15.54
N GLU A 251 -1.33 -23.55 -14.55
CA GLU A 251 -1.24 -24.98 -14.24
C GLU A 251 -1.88 -25.86 -15.31
N ALA A 252 -3.02 -25.46 -15.86
CA ALA A 252 -3.68 -26.16 -16.96
C ALA A 252 -2.77 -26.26 -18.20
N ALA A 253 -1.91 -25.27 -18.40
CA ALA A 253 -0.89 -25.25 -19.45
C ALA A 253 0.40 -26.03 -19.10
N GLY A 254 0.43 -26.73 -17.95
CA GLY A 254 1.56 -27.53 -17.48
C GLY A 254 2.62 -26.74 -16.71
N GLY A 255 2.34 -25.50 -16.32
CA GLY A 255 3.25 -24.66 -15.54
C GLY A 255 3.39 -25.15 -14.10
N ALA A 256 4.62 -25.22 -13.60
CA ALA A 256 4.89 -25.60 -12.23
C ALA A 256 4.70 -24.40 -11.28
N VAL A 257 3.83 -24.56 -10.27
CA VAL A 257 3.53 -23.53 -9.27
C VAL A 257 3.99 -23.97 -7.89
N ARG A 258 4.76 -23.11 -7.22
CA ARG A 258 5.10 -23.25 -5.81
C ARG A 258 4.09 -22.48 -4.98
N ARG A 259 3.49 -23.13 -3.99
CA ARG A 259 2.52 -22.51 -3.06
C ARG A 259 3.02 -22.53 -1.63
N ASP A 260 2.92 -21.40 -0.93
CA ASP A 260 3.12 -21.36 0.51
C ASP A 260 1.81 -21.67 1.24
N LEU A 261 1.66 -22.93 1.66
CA LEU A 261 0.51 -23.39 2.45
C LEU A 261 0.37 -22.69 3.82
N PHE A 262 1.43 -22.07 4.34
CA PHE A 262 1.45 -21.42 5.65
C PHE A 262 1.24 -19.90 5.59
N SER A 263 1.30 -19.31 4.40
CA SER A 263 0.93 -17.90 4.18
C SER A 263 -0.58 -17.68 4.36
N ALA A 264 -0.96 -16.46 4.74
CA ALA A 264 -2.37 -16.09 4.86
C ALA A 264 -3.05 -15.89 3.49
N ALA A 265 -2.29 -15.37 2.53
CA ALA A 265 -2.75 -15.06 1.17
C ALA A 265 -2.59 -16.22 0.17
N GLU A 266 -2.11 -17.37 0.61
CA GLU A 266 -1.75 -18.50 -0.27
C GLU A 266 -0.80 -18.08 -1.40
N ASP A 267 0.26 -17.37 -1.03
CA ASP A 267 1.23 -16.85 -1.97
C ASP A 267 1.74 -17.97 -2.89
N ALA A 268 1.73 -17.66 -4.19
CA ALA A 268 2.12 -18.56 -5.25
C ALA A 268 3.22 -17.94 -6.09
N TRP A 269 4.17 -18.77 -6.52
CA TRP A 269 5.28 -18.39 -7.39
C TRP A 269 5.44 -19.35 -8.56
N TYR A 270 6.01 -18.85 -9.65
CA TYR A 270 6.32 -19.61 -10.86
C TYR A 270 7.71 -19.28 -11.39
N ARG A 271 8.29 -20.19 -12.17
CA ARG A 271 9.62 -20.03 -12.78
C ARG A 271 9.57 -19.83 -14.30
N ASP A 272 8.63 -20.48 -14.99
CA ASP A 272 8.55 -20.44 -16.46
C ASP A 272 7.91 -19.14 -16.96
N HIS A 273 8.74 -18.10 -17.07
CA HIS A 273 8.33 -16.79 -17.57
C HIS A 273 7.91 -16.82 -19.05
N ALA A 274 8.54 -17.68 -19.86
CA ALA A 274 8.21 -17.80 -21.28
C ALA A 274 6.81 -18.41 -21.47
N LEU A 275 6.44 -19.41 -20.67
CA LEU A 275 5.07 -19.93 -20.62
C LEU A 275 4.08 -18.86 -20.16
N MET A 276 4.41 -18.11 -19.12
CA MET A 276 3.53 -17.06 -18.59
C MET A 276 3.22 -15.98 -19.64
N LEU A 277 4.26 -15.45 -20.31
CA LEU A 277 4.09 -14.46 -21.37
C LEU A 277 3.30 -15.00 -22.55
N ARG A 278 3.50 -16.27 -22.92
CA ARG A 278 2.75 -16.90 -24.01
C ARG A 278 1.26 -16.97 -23.70
N LEU A 279 0.90 -17.47 -22.51
CA LEU A 279 -0.50 -17.56 -22.07
C LEU A 279 -1.15 -16.17 -21.97
N ALA A 280 -0.44 -15.19 -21.44
CA ALA A 280 -0.93 -13.81 -21.39
C ALA A 280 -1.18 -13.25 -22.80
N THR A 281 -0.27 -13.53 -23.73
CA THR A 281 -0.42 -13.11 -25.14
C THR A 281 -1.63 -13.79 -25.78
N GLU A 282 -1.78 -15.12 -25.63
CA GLU A 282 -2.92 -15.88 -26.17
C GLU A 282 -4.26 -15.39 -25.60
N GLN A 283 -4.33 -15.11 -24.30
CA GLN A 283 -5.53 -14.55 -23.67
C GLN A 283 -5.85 -13.13 -24.15
N LEU A 284 -4.82 -12.27 -24.29
CA LEU A 284 -4.99 -10.93 -24.85
C LEU A 284 -5.36 -10.96 -26.34
N GLU A 285 -4.83 -11.91 -27.13
CA GLU A 285 -5.21 -12.10 -28.54
C GLU A 285 -6.67 -12.54 -28.67
N ALA A 286 -7.16 -13.39 -27.76
CA ALA A 286 -8.56 -13.77 -27.71
C ALA A 286 -9.48 -12.56 -27.44
N LEU A 287 -9.08 -11.65 -26.54
CA LEU A 287 -9.76 -10.36 -26.34
C LEU A 287 -9.59 -9.43 -27.55
N GLY A 288 -8.43 -9.47 -28.21
CA GLY A 288 -8.13 -8.69 -29.40
C GLY A 288 -9.01 -9.05 -30.60
N ALA A 289 -9.56 -10.27 -30.65
CA ALA A 289 -10.46 -10.69 -31.72
C ALA A 289 -11.76 -9.86 -31.77
N SER A 290 -12.32 -9.47 -30.62
CA SER A 290 -13.50 -8.60 -30.59
C SER A 290 -13.15 -7.18 -31.02
N VAL A 291 -11.94 -6.70 -30.67
CA VAL A 291 -11.45 -5.39 -31.10
C VAL A 291 -11.21 -5.39 -32.60
N LEU A 292 -10.62 -6.44 -33.16
CA LEU A 292 -10.40 -6.53 -34.61
C LEU A 292 -11.72 -6.50 -35.40
N ALA A 293 -12.79 -7.09 -34.85
CA ALA A 293 -14.12 -7.06 -35.42
C ALA A 293 -14.76 -5.65 -35.46
N GLU A 294 -14.22 -4.67 -34.71
CA GLU A 294 -14.63 -3.26 -34.78
C GLU A 294 -14.21 -2.61 -36.13
N GLY A 295 -13.26 -3.20 -36.87
CA GLY A 295 -12.82 -2.72 -38.19
C GLY A 295 -11.40 -2.15 -38.26
N TRP A 296 -10.58 -2.35 -37.21
CA TRP A 296 -9.18 -1.93 -37.18
C TRP A 296 -8.31 -2.75 -38.15
N ALA A 297 -7.28 -2.13 -38.73
CA ALA A 297 -6.38 -2.76 -39.69
C ALA A 297 -5.58 -3.93 -39.10
N TRP A 298 -5.22 -3.82 -37.82
CA TRP A 298 -4.49 -4.83 -37.07
C TRP A 298 -4.75 -4.69 -35.57
N VAL A 299 -4.57 -5.77 -34.83
CA VAL A 299 -4.61 -5.77 -33.36
C VAL A 299 -3.40 -6.54 -32.85
N LYS A 300 -2.70 -6.00 -31.85
CA LYS A 300 -1.50 -6.62 -31.28
C LYS A 300 -1.62 -6.76 -29.77
N ALA A 301 -1.41 -7.98 -29.28
CA ALA A 301 -1.28 -8.25 -27.85
C ALA A 301 0.16 -8.00 -27.39
N VAL A 302 0.33 -7.13 -26.40
CA VAL A 302 1.63 -6.78 -25.81
C VAL A 302 1.45 -6.78 -24.29
N PRO A 303 1.59 -7.96 -23.62
CA PRO A 303 1.37 -8.07 -22.17
C PRO A 303 2.22 -7.12 -21.34
N GLU A 304 3.44 -6.82 -21.79
CA GLU A 304 4.38 -5.92 -21.12
C GLU A 304 4.61 -4.64 -21.93
N ARG A 305 4.23 -3.51 -21.34
CA ARG A 305 4.40 -2.19 -21.93
C ARG A 305 5.88 -1.81 -22.02
N ASP A 306 6.51 -2.05 -23.17
CA ASP A 306 7.87 -1.59 -23.48
C ASP A 306 7.86 -0.28 -24.30
N HIS A 307 8.52 0.75 -23.78
CA HIS A 307 8.62 2.07 -24.43
C HIS A 307 9.14 1.97 -25.87
N ALA A 308 10.09 1.09 -26.17
CA ALA A 308 10.63 0.96 -27.52
C ALA A 308 9.58 0.43 -28.51
N THR A 309 8.71 -0.49 -28.07
CA THR A 309 7.57 -0.97 -28.86
C THR A 309 6.54 0.13 -29.09
N TRP A 310 6.21 0.92 -28.07
CA TRP A 310 5.22 2.01 -28.18
C TRP A 310 5.68 3.19 -29.04
N SER A 311 6.98 3.52 -29.01
CA SER A 311 7.55 4.63 -29.80
C SER A 311 7.45 4.45 -31.33
N GLN A 312 7.10 3.25 -31.79
CA GLN A 312 6.94 2.91 -33.21
C GLN A 312 5.55 3.24 -33.76
N PHE A 313 4.61 3.64 -32.89
CA PHE A 313 3.23 3.94 -33.26
C PHE A 313 2.90 5.41 -33.04
N ARG A 314 2.08 5.98 -33.92
CA ARG A 314 1.51 7.33 -33.76
C ARG A 314 0.01 7.22 -33.50
N PRO A 315 -0.55 7.92 -32.49
CA PRO A 315 -1.98 7.92 -32.26
C PRO A 315 -2.71 8.72 -33.34
N VAL A 316 -3.83 8.18 -33.77
CA VAL A 316 -4.91 8.85 -34.49
C VAL A 316 -5.96 9.20 -33.46
N LEU A 317 -6.41 10.44 -33.46
CA LEU A 317 -7.42 10.90 -32.52
C LEU A 317 -8.82 10.67 -33.11
N PRO A 318 -9.79 10.21 -32.30
CA PRO A 318 -11.18 10.12 -32.74
C PRO A 318 -11.73 11.52 -33.02
N ARG A 319 -12.68 11.64 -33.94
CA ARG A 319 -13.33 12.91 -34.27
C ARG A 319 -14.70 12.95 -33.60
N ARG A 320 -15.03 14.10 -33.02
CA ARG A 320 -16.37 14.33 -32.49
C ARG A 320 -17.36 14.40 -33.65
N THR A 321 -18.38 13.55 -33.60
CA THR A 321 -19.54 13.58 -34.50
C THR A 321 -20.63 14.45 -33.90
N GLU A 322 -21.49 15.02 -34.76
CA GLU A 322 -22.63 15.78 -34.27
C GLU A 322 -23.61 14.82 -33.58
N PRO A 323 -24.04 15.12 -32.34
CA PRO A 323 -25.04 14.32 -31.66
C PRO A 323 -26.34 14.31 -32.45
N THR A 324 -27.01 13.17 -32.51
CA THR A 324 -28.36 13.07 -33.05
C THR A 324 -29.33 13.92 -32.24
N ASP A 325 -30.47 14.33 -32.81
CA ASP A 325 -31.47 15.14 -32.12
C ASP A 325 -31.94 14.53 -30.78
N GLU A 326 -31.92 13.20 -30.67
CA GLU A 326 -32.27 12.48 -29.43
C GLU A 326 -31.14 12.59 -28.39
N VAL A 327 -29.89 12.35 -28.80
CA VAL A 327 -28.70 12.43 -27.94
C VAL A 327 -28.43 13.87 -27.49
N ALA A 328 -28.66 14.85 -28.37
CA ALA A 328 -28.52 16.27 -28.02
C ALA A 328 -29.57 16.71 -27.00
N LYS A 329 -30.80 16.17 -27.08
CA LYS A 329 -31.85 16.40 -26.08
C LYS A 329 -31.53 15.72 -24.75
N GLU A 330 -30.97 14.51 -24.79
CA GLU A 330 -30.54 13.79 -23.58
C GLU A 330 -29.40 14.54 -22.89
N LEU A 331 -28.36 14.97 -23.61
CA LEU A 331 -27.28 15.81 -23.07
C LEU A 331 -27.81 17.12 -22.48
N ALA A 332 -28.67 17.84 -23.20
CA ALA A 332 -29.26 19.09 -22.70
C ALA A 332 -30.12 18.85 -21.45
N ALA A 333 -30.83 17.72 -21.35
CA ALA A 333 -31.60 17.36 -20.16
C ALA A 333 -30.68 17.00 -18.99
N ILE A 334 -29.58 16.28 -19.24
CA ILE A 334 -28.56 15.97 -18.24
C ILE A 334 -27.89 17.25 -17.75
N ASP A 335 -27.44 18.13 -18.64
CA ASP A 335 -26.82 19.41 -18.29
C ASP A 335 -27.78 20.31 -17.51
N GLN A 336 -29.05 20.38 -17.92
CA GLN A 336 -30.08 21.09 -17.18
C GLN A 336 -30.26 20.49 -15.78
N ARG A 337 -30.32 19.16 -15.67
CA ARG A 337 -30.50 18.49 -14.39
C ARG A 337 -29.30 18.68 -13.47
N LEU A 338 -28.07 18.58 -13.98
CA LEU A 338 -26.85 18.89 -13.24
C LEU A 338 -26.82 20.35 -12.77
N ALA A 339 -27.28 21.30 -13.60
CA ALA A 339 -27.39 22.71 -13.20
C ALA A 339 -28.48 22.95 -12.13
N GLU A 340 -29.56 22.17 -12.13
CA GLU A 340 -30.57 22.18 -11.06
C GLU A 340 -30.03 21.57 -9.76
N LEU A 341 -29.26 20.47 -9.84
CA LEU A 341 -28.60 19.84 -8.69
C LEU A 341 -27.50 20.76 -8.11
N ALA A 342 -26.77 21.50 -8.94
CA ALA A 342 -25.81 22.51 -8.47
C ALA A 342 -26.47 23.58 -7.58
N GLN A 343 -27.71 23.99 -7.87
CA GLN A 343 -28.46 24.94 -7.05
C GLN A 343 -28.85 24.38 -5.67
N PHE A 344 -28.95 23.05 -5.53
CA PHE A 344 -29.15 22.42 -4.22
C PHE A 344 -27.89 22.58 -3.35
N TRP A 345 -26.71 22.50 -3.95
CA TRP A 345 -25.43 22.72 -3.27
C TRP A 345 -25.14 24.19 -2.92
N ASP A 346 -25.88 25.13 -3.50
CA ASP A 346 -25.82 26.56 -3.17
C ASP A 346 -26.78 26.98 -2.05
N ALA A 347 -27.67 26.08 -1.57
CA ALA A 347 -28.65 26.39 -0.52
C ALA A 347 -28.03 26.42 0.89
N ASP A 348 -28.46 27.35 1.76
CA ASP A 348 -27.92 27.54 3.12
C ASP A 348 -28.35 26.44 4.12
N GLU A 349 -29.49 25.77 3.90
CA GLU A 349 -29.98 24.65 4.72
C GLU A 349 -30.23 23.44 3.82
N ARG A 350 -29.63 22.30 4.17
CA ARG A 350 -29.72 21.03 3.44
C ARG A 350 -30.03 19.89 4.40
N ASP A 351 -30.81 18.94 3.93
CA ASP A 351 -31.10 17.70 4.63
C ASP A 351 -30.10 16.62 4.17
N ASP A 352 -29.45 15.93 5.11
CA ASP A 352 -28.38 14.98 4.83
C ASP A 352 -28.85 13.78 3.98
N GLU A 353 -30.10 13.30 4.19
CA GLU A 353 -30.68 12.18 3.43
C GLU A 353 -31.05 12.62 2.00
N VAL A 354 -31.37 13.90 1.81
CA VAL A 354 -31.55 14.50 0.49
C VAL A 354 -30.21 14.75 -0.20
N ALA A 355 -29.16 15.13 0.55
CA ALA A 355 -27.82 15.38 0.01
C ALA A 355 -27.17 14.11 -0.56
N GLU A 356 -27.20 12.98 0.17
CA GLU A 356 -26.69 11.70 -0.34
C GLU A 356 -27.40 11.24 -1.62
N ARG A 357 -28.71 11.50 -1.72
CA ARG A 357 -29.49 11.18 -2.93
C ARG A 357 -29.16 12.10 -4.10
N VAL A 358 -28.87 13.38 -3.84
CA VAL A 358 -28.46 14.35 -4.86
C VAL A 358 -27.06 14.00 -5.38
N GLU A 359 -26.13 13.64 -4.50
CA GLU A 359 -24.78 13.20 -4.85
C GLU A 359 -24.81 11.93 -5.73
N ALA A 360 -25.58 10.92 -5.34
CA ALA A 360 -25.73 9.70 -6.13
C ALA A 360 -26.39 9.96 -7.50
N GLU A 361 -27.33 10.91 -7.57
CA GLU A 361 -27.95 11.31 -8.85
C GLU A 361 -26.95 12.08 -9.74
N GLU A 362 -26.15 12.97 -9.15
CA GLU A 362 -25.11 13.73 -9.85
C GLU A 362 -24.00 12.83 -10.40
N GLU A 363 -23.54 11.86 -9.63
CA GLU A 363 -22.58 10.84 -10.07
C GLU A 363 -23.15 10.04 -11.25
N ALA A 364 -24.38 9.55 -11.13
CA ALA A 364 -25.04 8.80 -12.19
C ALA A 364 -25.23 9.61 -13.48
N LEU A 365 -25.60 10.89 -13.36
CA LEU A 365 -25.75 11.81 -14.50
C LEU A 365 -24.41 12.17 -15.13
N THR A 366 -23.36 12.34 -14.33
CA THR A 366 -22.00 12.62 -14.82
C THR A 366 -21.44 11.42 -15.57
N VAL A 367 -21.55 10.21 -15.02
CA VAL A 367 -21.17 8.97 -15.70
C VAL A 367 -21.95 8.84 -17.02
N ARG A 368 -23.26 9.07 -17.00
CA ARG A 368 -24.09 9.00 -18.21
C ARG A 368 -23.70 10.05 -19.25
N ARG A 369 -23.40 11.28 -18.84
CA ARG A 369 -22.91 12.34 -19.74
C ARG A 369 -21.61 11.93 -20.41
N ASP A 370 -20.65 11.44 -19.61
CA ASP A 370 -19.33 11.04 -20.11
C ASP A 370 -19.43 9.81 -21.04
N GLU A 371 -20.35 8.86 -20.78
CA GLU A 371 -20.69 7.77 -21.72
C GLU A 371 -21.19 8.31 -23.07
N ILE A 372 -22.10 9.29 -23.04
CA ILE A 372 -22.66 9.88 -24.25
C ILE A 372 -21.57 10.66 -24.99
N GLU A 373 -20.81 11.52 -24.32
CA GLU A 373 -19.72 12.28 -24.95
C GLU A 373 -18.64 11.35 -25.53
N GLY A 374 -18.30 10.28 -24.82
CA GLY A 374 -17.43 9.23 -25.31
C GLY A 374 -17.98 8.54 -26.57
N SER A 375 -19.29 8.29 -26.64
CA SER A 375 -19.94 7.69 -27.82
C SER A 375 -19.92 8.58 -29.06
N LEU A 376 -19.80 9.90 -28.89
CA LEU A 376 -19.70 10.87 -29.98
C LEU A 376 -18.30 10.93 -30.59
N LEU A 377 -17.28 10.42 -29.89
CA LEU A 377 -15.91 10.32 -30.37
C LEU A 377 -15.74 9.06 -31.23
N VAL A 378 -15.90 9.22 -32.54
CA VAL A 378 -15.88 8.10 -33.48
C VAL A 378 -14.63 8.15 -34.35
N TYR A 379 -14.04 6.98 -34.59
CA TYR A 379 -12.96 6.83 -35.57
C TYR A 379 -13.54 6.69 -36.98
N HIS A 380 -13.00 7.45 -37.93
CA HIS A 380 -13.47 7.35 -39.31
C HIS A 380 -13.03 6.00 -39.92
N PRO A 381 -13.86 5.34 -40.75
CA PRO A 381 -13.49 4.06 -41.37
C PRO A 381 -12.15 4.11 -42.13
N ASP A 382 -11.84 5.23 -42.79
CA ASP A 382 -10.55 5.42 -43.48
C ASP A 382 -9.36 5.44 -42.53
N ASP A 383 -9.54 5.98 -41.32
CA ASP A 383 -8.53 6.03 -40.27
C ASP A 383 -8.37 4.63 -39.64
N MET A 384 -9.47 3.91 -39.40
CA MET A 384 -9.45 2.53 -38.89
C MET A 384 -8.82 1.54 -39.89
N ALA A 385 -8.93 1.80 -41.19
CA ALA A 385 -8.30 0.98 -42.23
C ALA A 385 -6.76 1.08 -42.26
N GLN A 386 -6.17 2.09 -41.61
CA GLN A 386 -4.72 2.29 -41.54
C GLN A 386 -4.16 2.17 -40.11
N ALA A 387 -5.01 2.39 -39.11
CA ALA A 387 -4.68 2.30 -37.70
C ALA A 387 -5.06 0.92 -37.13
N GLY A 388 -4.35 0.51 -36.08
CA GLY A 388 -4.64 -0.68 -35.31
C GLY A 388 -4.89 -0.37 -33.84
N ALA A 389 -4.97 -1.42 -33.04
CA ALA A 389 -5.08 -1.33 -31.59
C ALA A 389 -4.02 -2.21 -30.90
N ILE A 390 -3.55 -1.77 -29.73
CA ILE A 390 -2.68 -2.56 -28.87
C ILE A 390 -3.44 -2.89 -27.58
N LEU A 391 -3.43 -4.17 -27.22
CA LEU A 391 -3.92 -4.64 -25.94
C LEU A 391 -2.72 -4.88 -25.02
N SER A 392 -2.73 -4.25 -23.85
CA SER A 392 -1.68 -4.39 -22.85
C SER A 392 -2.27 -4.51 -21.46
N LEU A 393 -1.44 -4.81 -20.46
CA LEU A 393 -1.86 -4.89 -19.07
C LEU A 393 -1.45 -3.62 -18.32
N ASP A 394 -2.36 -3.09 -17.50
CA ASP A 394 -2.06 -1.96 -16.61
C ASP A 394 -1.18 -2.40 -15.41
N VAL A 395 -1.06 -1.52 -14.41
CA VAL A 395 -0.31 -1.83 -13.18
C VAL A 395 -1.04 -2.88 -12.31
N GLY A 396 -2.36 -2.95 -12.41
CA GLY A 396 -3.22 -3.91 -11.71
C GLY A 396 -3.21 -5.30 -12.32
N GLY A 397 -2.89 -5.42 -13.62
CA GLY A 397 -3.07 -6.65 -14.41
C GLY A 397 -4.38 -6.70 -15.18
N GLU A 398 -5.11 -5.58 -15.28
CA GLU A 398 -6.32 -5.47 -16.08
C GLU A 398 -5.99 -5.14 -17.54
N PRO A 399 -6.74 -5.69 -18.52
CA PRO A 399 -6.50 -5.44 -19.93
C PRO A 399 -6.92 -4.02 -20.33
N VAL A 400 -5.98 -3.28 -20.91
CA VAL A 400 -6.18 -1.94 -21.47
C VAL A 400 -6.05 -1.99 -22.98
N ILE A 401 -7.03 -1.41 -23.68
CA ILE A 401 -7.11 -1.38 -25.14
C ILE A 401 -6.82 0.05 -25.61
N GLU A 402 -5.67 0.25 -26.25
CA GLU A 402 -5.35 1.53 -26.90
C GLU A 402 -5.65 1.43 -28.39
N ARG A 403 -6.64 2.22 -28.84
CA ARG A 403 -7.16 2.25 -30.21
C ARG A 403 -6.52 3.39 -31.02
N GLY A 404 -6.50 3.25 -32.35
CA GLY A 404 -6.06 4.32 -33.24
C GLY A 404 -4.55 4.45 -33.35
N LEU A 405 -3.80 3.37 -33.54
CA LEU A 405 -2.34 3.38 -33.63
C LEU A 405 -1.86 3.09 -35.05
N VAL A 406 -1.12 4.01 -35.67
CA VAL A 406 -0.55 3.79 -37.02
C VAL A 406 0.94 3.48 -36.89
N ALA A 407 1.39 2.41 -37.55
CA ALA A 407 2.81 2.04 -37.60
C ALA A 407 3.60 3.12 -38.37
N ARG A 408 4.74 3.53 -37.82
CA ARG A 408 5.65 4.47 -38.47
C ARG A 408 6.42 3.74 -39.57
N GLU A 409 6.33 4.19 -40.84
CA GLU A 409 7.03 3.53 -41.95
C GLU A 409 8.56 3.53 -41.74
N PRO A 410 9.24 2.38 -41.96
CA PRO A 410 10.70 2.34 -42.00
C PRO A 410 11.20 3.02 -43.28
N ALA A 411 12.10 3.99 -43.14
CA ALA A 411 12.75 4.61 -44.29
C ALA A 411 13.51 3.54 -45.10
N GLY A 412 13.15 3.38 -46.37
CA GLY A 412 13.64 2.29 -47.23
C GLY A 412 15.16 2.26 -47.42
N ASP A 413 15.73 1.07 -47.24
CA ASP A 413 17.12 0.73 -47.54
C ASP A 413 17.37 0.79 -49.06
N ALA A 414 18.20 1.73 -49.49
CA ALA A 414 18.85 1.67 -50.79
C ALA A 414 20.19 0.93 -50.63
N THR A 415 20.22 -0.29 -51.16
CA THR A 415 21.40 -1.12 -51.38
C THR A 415 22.54 -0.33 -52.02
N THR A 416 23.75 -0.41 -51.46
CA THR A 416 24.98 -0.32 -52.26
C THR A 416 26.06 -1.19 -51.66
N GLU A 417 26.66 -1.96 -52.57
CA GLU A 417 27.56 -3.07 -52.38
C GLU A 417 28.92 -2.67 -51.78
N SER A 418 29.50 -3.66 -51.09
CA SER A 418 30.92 -3.93 -50.82
C SER A 418 31.97 -2.85 -51.11
N ASP A 419 32.86 -2.62 -50.13
CA ASP A 419 34.26 -3.02 -50.33
C ASP A 419 35.02 -3.19 -49.00
N GLU A 420 35.87 -4.22 -49.02
CA GLU A 420 36.67 -4.80 -47.95
C GLU A 420 37.94 -3.99 -47.62
N ASN A 421 38.49 -4.28 -46.43
CA ASN A 421 39.87 -4.14 -45.90
C ASN A 421 39.83 -3.52 -44.50
N GLY A 422 40.39 -4.09 -43.42
CA GLY A 422 41.46 -5.09 -43.28
C GLY A 422 42.49 -4.51 -42.29
N ASP A 423 42.88 -5.32 -41.29
CA ASP A 423 43.85 -5.11 -40.18
C ASP A 423 43.44 -4.27 -38.96
N ASP A 424 44.01 -4.51 -37.76
CA ASP A 424 44.19 -5.68 -36.87
C ASP A 424 44.86 -5.09 -35.59
N ASP A 425 44.81 -5.82 -34.47
CA ASP A 425 45.57 -5.66 -33.21
C ASP A 425 45.21 -4.45 -32.28
N ASP A 426 45.08 -4.56 -30.96
CA ASP A 426 45.34 -5.67 -30.04
C ASP A 426 44.65 -5.43 -28.68
N ASP A 427 44.60 -6.53 -27.91
CA ASP A 427 43.84 -6.88 -26.70
C ASP A 427 44.21 -6.13 -25.38
N HIS A 428 43.21 -5.90 -24.50
CA HIS A 428 43.24 -6.34 -23.08
C HIS A 428 41.93 -6.14 -22.30
N SER A 429 41.62 -7.16 -21.50
CA SER A 429 40.38 -7.53 -20.80
C SER A 429 40.05 -6.76 -19.51
N SER A 430 38.76 -6.55 -19.18
CA SER A 430 37.99 -7.05 -18.00
C SER A 430 37.04 -5.90 -17.54
N ASP A 431 35.75 -6.00 -17.18
CA ASP A 431 34.96 -7.03 -16.52
C ASP A 431 33.44 -6.83 -16.81
N GLY A 432 32.64 -7.89 -16.76
CA GLY A 432 31.33 -8.01 -17.41
C GLY A 432 30.13 -7.34 -16.71
N GLN A 433 29.46 -6.45 -17.44
CA GLN A 433 28.08 -5.99 -17.21
C GLN A 433 27.27 -6.37 -18.47
N PRO A 434 26.04 -6.93 -18.37
CA PRO A 434 25.30 -7.35 -19.56
C PRO A 434 25.02 -6.13 -20.43
N ALA A 435 25.68 -6.11 -21.59
CA ALA A 435 25.58 -5.06 -22.59
C ALA A 435 24.13 -4.94 -23.06
N ARG A 436 23.53 -3.79 -22.79
CA ARG A 436 22.35 -3.30 -23.49
C ARG A 436 22.70 -3.30 -24.97
N VAL A 437 22.06 -4.15 -25.76
CA VAL A 437 22.12 -4.05 -27.22
C VAL A 437 21.31 -2.82 -27.59
N ALA A 438 22.01 -1.68 -27.68
CA ALA A 438 21.47 -0.49 -28.29
C ALA A 438 21.13 -0.83 -29.74
N ALA A 439 19.86 -0.67 -30.11
CA ALA A 439 19.51 -0.50 -31.52
C ALA A 439 20.41 0.61 -32.10
N PRO A 440 20.91 0.46 -33.34
CA PRO A 440 21.90 1.37 -33.88
C PRO A 440 21.28 2.76 -33.90
N VAL A 441 21.80 3.66 -33.07
CA VAL A 441 21.66 5.10 -33.26
C VAL A 441 22.04 5.32 -34.72
N ALA A 442 21.08 5.76 -35.54
CA ALA A 442 21.36 6.17 -36.90
C ALA A 442 22.60 7.05 -36.81
N LYS A 443 23.74 6.60 -37.39
CA LYS A 443 24.96 7.39 -37.34
C LYS A 443 24.55 8.76 -37.87
N PRO A 444 24.73 9.84 -37.08
CA PRO A 444 24.32 11.16 -37.52
C PRO A 444 24.93 11.35 -38.90
N ALA A 445 24.10 11.75 -39.87
CA ALA A 445 24.56 11.96 -41.24
C ALA A 445 25.89 12.69 -41.16
N LYS A 446 26.98 12.07 -41.66
CA LYS A 446 28.30 12.68 -41.62
C LYS A 446 28.20 13.95 -42.45
N GLY A 447 27.90 15.05 -41.77
CA GLY A 447 27.94 16.37 -42.36
C GLY A 447 29.34 16.63 -42.91
N PRO A 448 29.54 17.71 -43.66
CA PRO A 448 30.81 18.01 -44.33
C PRO A 448 31.97 18.30 -43.35
N HIS A 449 31.79 18.16 -42.04
CA HIS A 449 32.71 18.59 -41.00
C HIS A 449 33.15 17.41 -40.12
N SER A 450 34.39 17.46 -39.63
CA SER A 450 34.88 16.49 -38.64
C SER A 450 34.10 16.62 -37.33
N GLU A 451 34.06 15.55 -36.54
CA GLU A 451 33.39 15.53 -35.23
C GLU A 451 33.92 16.64 -34.30
N ARG A 452 35.25 16.78 -34.20
CA ARG A 452 35.90 17.84 -33.42
C ARG A 452 35.50 19.24 -33.89
N LEU A 453 35.41 19.45 -35.20
CA LEU A 453 34.96 20.73 -35.75
C LEU A 453 33.47 20.97 -35.44
N THR A 454 32.63 19.95 -35.58
CA THR A 454 31.20 20.00 -35.29
C THR A 454 30.94 20.34 -33.81
N LEU A 455 31.65 19.70 -32.89
CA LEU A 455 31.58 20.04 -31.45
C LEU A 455 31.99 21.48 -31.18
N ARG A 456 33.08 21.95 -31.80
CA ARG A 456 33.54 23.35 -31.67
C ARG A 456 32.50 24.34 -32.20
N LEU A 457 31.91 24.07 -33.37
CA LEU A 457 30.87 24.90 -33.96
C LEU A 457 29.60 24.90 -33.10
N ASN A 458 29.18 23.75 -32.60
CA ASN A 458 28.05 23.64 -31.69
C ASN A 458 28.30 24.38 -30.37
N ALA A 459 29.51 24.33 -29.80
CA ALA A 459 29.88 25.10 -28.63
C ALA A 459 29.79 26.61 -28.87
N HIS A 460 30.28 27.09 -30.03
CA HIS A 460 30.12 28.49 -30.41
C HIS A 460 28.65 28.87 -30.63
N ARG A 461 27.84 28.00 -31.25
CA ARG A 461 26.40 28.19 -31.40
C ARG A 461 25.73 28.33 -30.02
N THR A 462 25.99 27.40 -29.10
CA THR A 462 25.44 27.45 -27.75
C THR A 462 25.86 28.70 -27.00
N ALA A 463 27.15 29.09 -27.07
CA ALA A 463 27.64 30.30 -26.42
C ALA A 463 26.97 31.57 -26.97
N ALA A 464 26.82 31.67 -28.30
CA ALA A 464 26.15 32.80 -28.94
C ALA A 464 24.65 32.87 -28.58
N VAL A 465 23.96 31.73 -28.62
CA VAL A 465 22.54 31.64 -28.23
C VAL A 465 22.36 31.98 -26.75
N ALA A 466 23.21 31.45 -25.86
CA ALA A 466 23.14 31.74 -24.43
C ALA A 466 23.36 33.24 -24.13
N ALA A 467 24.35 33.87 -24.78
CA ALA A 467 24.62 35.30 -24.62
C ALA A 467 23.48 36.19 -25.14
N ALA A 468 22.83 35.78 -26.23
CA ALA A 468 21.66 36.48 -26.77
C ALA A 468 20.41 36.28 -25.90
N LEU A 469 20.17 35.05 -25.43
CA LEU A 469 19.04 34.69 -24.57
C LEU A 469 19.11 35.44 -23.23
N ALA A 470 20.31 35.59 -22.66
CA ALA A 470 20.53 36.35 -21.43
C ALA A 470 20.13 37.84 -21.53
N GLN A 471 20.03 38.39 -22.74
CA GLN A 471 19.60 39.77 -23.00
C GLN A 471 18.11 39.87 -23.31
N GLN A 472 17.37 38.75 -23.39
CA GLN A 472 15.95 38.70 -23.73
C GLN A 472 15.14 37.92 -22.67
N PRO A 473 14.81 38.55 -21.52
CA PRO A 473 14.14 37.88 -20.40
C PRO A 473 12.81 37.20 -20.76
N HIS A 474 12.00 37.85 -21.61
CA HIS A 474 10.73 37.29 -22.09
C HIS A 474 10.93 35.99 -22.87
N VAL A 475 11.87 35.98 -23.82
CA VAL A 475 12.20 34.78 -24.62
C VAL A 475 12.80 33.68 -23.75
N ALA A 476 13.59 34.05 -22.73
CA ALA A 476 14.12 33.09 -21.76
C ALA A 476 12.99 32.44 -20.93
N LEU A 477 12.00 33.22 -20.49
CA LEU A 477 10.82 32.72 -19.80
C LEU A 477 9.98 31.80 -20.70
N ALA A 478 9.71 32.21 -21.94
CA ALA A 478 9.00 31.41 -22.92
C ALA A 478 9.73 30.08 -23.22
N ALA A 479 11.07 30.11 -23.35
CA ALA A 479 11.89 28.92 -23.56
C ALA A 479 11.86 27.96 -22.35
N LEU A 480 11.82 28.50 -21.13
CA LEU A 480 11.67 27.67 -19.92
C LEU A 480 10.29 27.01 -19.88
N VAL A 481 9.22 27.75 -20.13
CA VAL A 481 7.86 27.21 -20.20
C VAL A 481 7.73 26.17 -21.33
N HIS A 482 8.36 26.44 -22.48
CA HIS A 482 8.47 25.50 -23.59
C HIS A 482 9.11 24.19 -23.15
N ARG A 483 10.23 24.24 -22.43
CA ARG A 483 10.91 23.04 -21.91
C ARG A 483 10.00 22.21 -21.00
N LEU A 484 9.19 22.86 -20.17
CA LEU A 484 8.26 22.19 -19.25
C LEU A 484 7.11 21.52 -20.02
N LEU A 485 6.47 22.25 -20.92
CA LEU A 485 5.38 21.73 -21.76
C LEU A 485 5.86 20.63 -22.71
N ALA A 486 7.01 20.80 -23.36
CA ALA A 486 7.59 19.79 -24.24
C ALA A 486 8.01 18.52 -23.47
N GLY A 487 8.36 18.63 -22.19
CA GLY A 487 8.65 17.47 -21.34
C GLY A 487 7.39 16.70 -20.92
N GLU A 488 6.28 17.41 -20.69
CA GLU A 488 5.00 16.83 -20.27
C GLU A 488 4.24 16.20 -21.47
N TYR A 489 4.22 16.90 -22.60
CA TYR A 489 3.39 16.55 -23.77
C TYR A 489 4.20 16.01 -24.95
N GLY A 490 5.53 16.10 -24.91
CA GLY A 490 6.42 15.62 -25.96
C GLY A 490 6.87 14.18 -25.74
N HIS A 491 7.17 13.50 -26.85
CA HIS A 491 7.58 12.08 -26.86
C HIS A 491 9.12 11.89 -26.83
N SER A 492 9.89 12.98 -26.71
CA SER A 492 11.36 12.98 -26.82
C SER A 492 12.00 14.08 -25.97
N THR A 493 13.17 13.79 -25.39
CA THR A 493 14.01 14.76 -24.69
C THR A 493 14.70 15.76 -25.63
N GLU A 494 14.71 15.51 -26.94
CA GLU A 494 15.31 16.39 -27.97
C GLU A 494 14.40 17.57 -28.35
N GLY A 495 13.19 17.63 -27.81
CA GLY A 495 12.19 18.63 -28.15
C GLY A 495 12.52 20.05 -27.66
N SER A 496 13.53 20.26 -26.81
CA SER A 496 13.88 21.59 -26.28
C SER A 496 15.38 21.81 -26.21
N ALA A 497 15.80 23.07 -26.38
CA ALA A 497 17.20 23.48 -26.31
C ALA A 497 17.73 23.66 -24.87
N LEU A 498 16.86 23.56 -23.86
CA LEU A 498 17.22 23.76 -22.45
C LEU A 498 17.37 22.44 -21.69
N ASP A 499 18.44 22.34 -20.91
CA ASP A 499 18.66 21.23 -19.98
C ASP A 499 18.18 21.60 -18.56
N VAL A 500 16.86 21.81 -18.45
CA VAL A 500 16.17 22.00 -17.17
C VAL A 500 15.24 20.82 -16.96
N THR A 501 15.36 20.17 -15.80
CA THR A 501 14.53 19.01 -15.45
C THR A 501 13.43 19.42 -14.49
N PHE A 502 12.20 19.03 -14.84
CA PHE A 502 11.03 19.10 -13.97
C PHE A 502 10.71 17.71 -13.45
N ARG A 503 10.32 17.63 -12.18
CA ARG A 503 9.81 16.42 -11.56
C ARG A 503 8.48 16.75 -10.90
N ASP A 504 7.45 16.03 -11.30
CA ASP A 504 6.16 16.07 -10.63
C ASP A 504 6.22 15.16 -9.38
N HIS A 505 5.96 15.75 -8.20
CA HIS A 505 5.90 15.03 -6.93
C HIS A 505 4.48 14.77 -6.45
N SER A 506 3.45 15.04 -7.28
CA SER A 506 2.04 14.83 -6.93
C SER A 506 1.75 13.38 -6.52
N HIS A 507 2.34 12.40 -7.23
CA HIS A 507 2.25 10.98 -6.82
C HIS A 507 2.90 10.74 -5.45
N ASN A 508 4.05 11.37 -5.16
CA ASN A 508 4.72 11.14 -3.88
C ASN A 508 3.86 11.65 -2.70
N LEU A 509 3.10 12.72 -2.93
CA LEU A 509 2.13 13.23 -1.96
C LEU A 509 0.99 12.23 -1.74
N THR A 510 0.28 11.78 -2.79
CA THR A 510 -0.85 10.84 -2.65
C THR A 510 -0.44 9.46 -2.14
N LYS A 511 0.79 9.02 -2.42
CA LYS A 511 1.36 7.80 -1.82
C LYS A 511 1.43 7.86 -0.29
N HIS A 512 1.70 9.04 0.27
CA HIS A 512 1.91 9.24 1.71
C HIS A 512 0.72 9.88 2.43
N ALA A 513 -0.22 10.46 1.68
CA ALA A 513 -1.51 10.97 2.13
C ALA A 513 -2.59 10.65 1.07
N PRO A 514 -3.09 9.40 1.01
CA PRO A 514 -4.07 8.96 0.00
C PRO A 514 -5.35 9.78 -0.02
N GLU A 515 -5.74 10.34 1.12
CA GLU A 515 -6.90 11.24 1.26
C GLU A 515 -6.80 12.52 0.40
N LEU A 516 -5.59 12.86 -0.10
CA LEU A 516 -5.43 13.98 -1.03
C LEU A 516 -5.98 13.69 -2.43
N ASP A 517 -6.19 12.43 -2.82
CA ASP A 517 -6.85 12.14 -4.10
C ASP A 517 -8.33 12.57 -4.10
N ASP A 518 -8.96 12.58 -2.91
CA ASP A 518 -10.34 13.06 -2.72
C ASP A 518 -10.40 14.57 -2.44
N ASP A 519 -9.26 15.25 -2.26
CA ASP A 519 -9.20 16.69 -2.02
C ASP A 519 -9.42 17.48 -3.33
N LEU A 520 -10.50 18.27 -3.36
CA LEU A 520 -10.90 19.04 -4.53
C LEU A 520 -9.80 20.03 -4.97
N ALA A 521 -9.15 20.71 -4.02
CA ALA A 521 -8.12 21.71 -4.35
C ALA A 521 -6.86 21.07 -4.96
N PHE A 522 -6.48 19.89 -4.46
CA PHE A 522 -5.39 19.08 -4.99
C PHE A 522 -5.70 18.55 -6.39
N THR A 523 -6.89 17.99 -6.60
CA THR A 523 -7.33 17.46 -7.89
C THR A 523 -7.53 18.56 -8.92
N MET A 524 -8.15 19.70 -8.58
CA MET A 524 -8.29 20.85 -9.48
C MET A 524 -6.93 21.37 -9.95
N ARG A 525 -5.91 21.40 -9.09
CA ARG A 525 -4.56 21.80 -9.48
C ARG A 525 -3.94 20.85 -10.52
N ARG A 526 -4.16 19.54 -10.38
CA ARG A 526 -3.68 18.53 -11.34
C ARG A 526 -4.36 18.71 -12.68
N GLU A 527 -5.67 18.91 -12.68
CA GLU A 527 -6.46 19.08 -13.91
C GLU A 527 -6.17 20.40 -14.62
N GLN A 528 -5.96 21.51 -13.90
CA GLN A 528 -5.57 22.79 -14.50
C GLN A 528 -4.29 22.71 -15.35
N ARG A 529 -3.36 21.82 -15.00
CA ARG A 529 -2.14 21.59 -15.80
C ARG A 529 -2.44 20.80 -17.07
N ARG A 530 -3.38 19.83 -17.00
CA ARG A 530 -3.80 18.99 -18.13
C ARG A 530 -4.60 19.74 -19.19
N VAL A 531 -5.33 20.78 -18.79
CA VAL A 531 -6.12 21.65 -19.68
C VAL A 531 -5.27 22.25 -20.82
N TRP A 532 -3.96 22.43 -20.63
CA TRP A 532 -3.08 22.96 -21.67
C TRP A 532 -2.97 22.07 -22.90
N GLY A 533 -3.17 20.75 -22.78
CA GLY A 533 -3.08 19.81 -23.89
C GLY A 533 -4.04 20.10 -25.06
N GLY A 534 -5.17 20.79 -24.80
CA GLY A 534 -6.13 21.20 -25.83
C GLY A 534 -5.91 22.62 -26.39
N VAL A 535 -4.98 23.38 -25.81
CA VAL A 535 -4.78 24.82 -26.11
C VAL A 535 -3.47 25.07 -26.87
N ILE A 536 -2.44 24.27 -26.60
CA ILE A 536 -1.09 24.50 -27.11
C ILE A 536 -0.85 23.80 -28.46
N PRO A 537 0.05 24.33 -29.32
CA PRO A 537 0.45 23.64 -30.54
C PRO A 537 1.10 22.27 -30.27
N ASN A 538 0.86 21.32 -31.16
CA ASN A 538 1.40 19.95 -31.10
C ASN A 538 2.78 19.77 -31.77
N ASP A 539 3.39 20.86 -32.22
CA ASP A 539 4.73 20.93 -32.82
C ASP A 539 5.65 21.78 -31.94
N SER A 540 6.88 21.32 -31.70
CA SER A 540 7.78 21.98 -30.74
C SER A 540 8.21 23.38 -31.21
N ASP A 541 8.47 23.55 -32.50
CA ASP A 541 8.89 24.82 -33.08
C ASP A 541 7.72 25.81 -33.15
N ALA A 542 6.50 25.32 -33.39
CA ALA A 542 5.27 26.10 -33.30
C ALA A 542 4.92 26.48 -31.86
N LEU A 543 5.15 25.57 -30.91
CA LEU A 543 4.93 25.81 -29.47
C LEU A 543 5.83 26.92 -28.97
N LEU A 544 7.14 26.88 -29.30
CA LEU A 544 8.08 27.92 -28.87
C LEU A 544 7.67 29.29 -29.41
N ARG A 545 7.31 29.36 -30.70
CA ARG A 545 6.83 30.61 -31.31
C ARG A 545 5.55 31.11 -30.66
N TRP A 546 4.58 30.23 -30.43
CA TRP A 546 3.34 30.57 -29.75
C TRP A 546 3.58 31.12 -28.34
N LEU A 547 4.52 30.53 -27.59
CA LEU A 547 4.89 30.98 -26.24
C LEU A 547 5.56 32.37 -26.25
N ILE A 548 6.40 32.66 -27.25
CA ILE A 548 7.02 33.98 -27.43
C ILE A 548 5.97 35.07 -27.75
N GLU A 549 4.81 34.68 -28.28
CA GLU A 549 3.71 35.61 -28.56
C GLU A 549 2.78 35.82 -27.36
N GLN A 550 2.92 35.05 -26.27
CA GLN A 550 2.10 35.19 -25.07
C GLN A 550 2.57 36.33 -24.16
N THR A 551 1.69 36.81 -23.28
CA THR A 551 2.08 37.79 -22.25
C THR A 551 2.92 37.13 -21.15
N ASP A 552 3.79 37.91 -20.50
CA ASP A 552 4.54 37.46 -19.33
C ASP A 552 3.62 36.92 -18.24
N GLU A 553 2.48 37.56 -18.01
CA GLU A 553 1.46 37.11 -17.04
C GLU A 553 0.99 35.69 -17.34
N ARG A 554 0.67 35.38 -18.60
CA ARG A 554 0.23 34.04 -19.00
C ARG A 554 1.35 33.01 -18.86
N LEU A 555 2.58 33.37 -19.24
CA LEU A 555 3.74 32.50 -19.07
C LEU A 555 4.03 32.22 -17.59
N LEU A 556 3.91 33.23 -16.72
CA LEU A 556 4.07 33.09 -15.29
C LEU A 556 2.96 32.24 -14.65
N LEU A 557 1.72 32.35 -15.13
CA LEU A 557 0.62 31.48 -14.68
C LEU A 557 0.88 30.01 -15.03
N ILE A 558 1.35 29.72 -16.24
CA ILE A 558 1.74 28.37 -16.64
C ILE A 558 2.91 27.89 -15.77
N LEU A 559 3.96 28.71 -15.63
CA LEU A 559 5.12 28.39 -14.81
C LEU A 559 4.73 28.10 -13.36
N ALA A 560 3.83 28.87 -12.76
CA ALA A 560 3.37 28.69 -11.40
C ALA A 560 2.76 27.30 -11.16
N GLN A 561 2.02 26.76 -12.14
CA GLN A 561 1.48 25.39 -12.07
C GLN A 561 2.63 24.36 -12.02
N TYR A 562 3.65 24.49 -12.87
CA TYR A 562 4.85 23.64 -12.85
C TYR A 562 5.66 23.75 -11.57
N VAL A 563 5.89 24.96 -11.07
CA VAL A 563 6.54 25.17 -9.78
C VAL A 563 5.76 24.49 -8.66
N ALA A 564 4.43 24.62 -8.63
CA ALA A 564 3.59 24.02 -7.59
C ALA A 564 3.67 22.48 -7.54
N ALA A 565 3.75 21.78 -8.68
CA ALA A 565 3.92 20.31 -8.69
C ALA A 565 5.34 19.85 -8.37
N SER A 566 6.32 20.74 -8.49
CA SER A 566 7.71 20.43 -8.17
C SER A 566 8.04 20.48 -6.69
N VAL A 567 7.13 21.03 -5.86
CA VAL A 567 7.33 21.13 -4.41
C VAL A 567 7.29 19.74 -3.77
N ASP A 568 8.37 19.38 -3.09
CA ASP A 568 8.48 18.15 -2.30
C ASP A 568 9.06 18.46 -0.92
N SER A 569 8.31 18.09 0.12
CA SER A 569 8.75 18.13 1.51
C SER A 569 8.53 16.81 2.23
N VAL A 570 8.22 15.74 1.51
CA VAL A 570 7.91 14.44 2.12
C VAL A 570 9.21 13.80 2.59
N ARG A 571 9.42 13.78 3.91
CA ARG A 571 10.61 13.20 4.56
C ARG A 571 10.17 12.37 5.77
N PRO A 572 10.93 11.32 6.14
CA PRO A 572 10.59 10.47 7.28
C PRO A 572 11.01 11.07 8.64
N ASP A 573 11.53 12.29 8.68
CA ASP A 573 12.05 12.95 9.88
C ASP A 573 11.48 14.36 10.05
N GLU A 574 11.55 14.90 11.27
CA GLU A 574 11.02 16.23 11.65
C GLU A 574 12.08 17.35 11.54
N ARG A 575 13.13 17.17 10.74
CA ARG A 575 14.17 18.21 10.62
C ARG A 575 13.63 19.46 9.91
N PRO A 576 14.26 20.63 10.15
CA PRO A 576 13.97 21.83 9.38
C PRO A 576 13.99 21.55 7.88
N HIS A 577 13.03 22.13 7.15
CA HIS A 577 12.90 21.92 5.72
C HIS A 577 12.82 23.25 4.97
N ALA A 578 13.35 23.30 3.75
CA ALA A 578 13.37 24.53 2.95
C ALA A 578 11.95 25.01 2.57
N VAL A 579 10.99 24.09 2.46
CA VAL A 579 9.57 24.41 2.17
C VAL A 579 8.98 25.37 3.19
N ASN A 580 9.45 25.33 4.43
CA ASN A 580 8.91 26.14 5.52
C ASN A 580 9.13 27.65 5.28
N ALA A 581 10.10 28.02 4.44
CA ALA A 581 10.29 29.42 4.02
C ALA A 581 9.14 29.94 3.14
N LEU A 582 8.43 29.04 2.45
CA LEU A 582 7.33 29.40 1.56
C LEU A 582 6.03 29.68 2.34
N ILE A 583 5.85 29.09 3.52
CA ILE A 583 4.64 29.26 4.34
C ILE A 583 4.33 30.75 4.60
N PRO A 584 5.24 31.56 5.20
CA PRO A 584 4.98 32.99 5.40
C PRO A 584 4.96 33.78 4.09
N ALA A 585 5.74 33.37 3.09
CA ALA A 585 5.79 34.05 1.79
C ALA A 585 4.46 33.93 1.02
N LEU A 586 3.75 32.81 1.20
CA LEU A 586 2.44 32.54 0.61
C LEU A 586 1.28 33.01 1.49
N GLY A 587 1.56 33.53 2.70
CA GLY A 587 0.52 33.84 3.68
C GLY A 587 -0.27 32.61 4.13
N LEU A 588 0.33 31.42 4.06
CA LEU A 588 -0.34 30.16 4.37
C LEU A 588 -0.43 29.97 5.88
N ASN A 589 -1.64 29.69 6.36
CA ASN A 589 -1.86 29.19 7.71
C ASN A 589 -2.08 27.67 7.66
N LEU A 590 -1.11 26.90 8.16
CA LEU A 590 -1.19 25.44 8.16
C LEU A 590 -2.37 24.89 8.98
N ALA A 591 -2.87 25.66 9.95
CA ALA A 591 -4.04 25.27 10.74
C ALA A 591 -5.35 25.30 9.94
N ASP A 592 -5.38 26.03 8.82
CA ASP A 592 -6.55 26.04 7.92
C ASP A 592 -6.49 24.86 6.94
N ALA A 593 -5.29 24.38 6.63
CA ALA A 593 -5.06 23.29 5.68
C ALA A 593 -5.03 21.90 6.32
N TRP A 594 -4.86 21.80 7.65
CA TRP A 594 -4.78 20.50 8.33
C TRP A 594 -5.38 20.57 9.72
N GLN A 595 -6.12 19.52 10.09
CA GLN A 595 -6.73 19.36 11.41
C GLN A 595 -6.37 18.01 12.03
N PRO A 596 -6.11 17.96 13.35
CA PRO A 596 -5.81 16.73 14.04
C PRO A 596 -7.09 15.90 14.23
N THR A 597 -7.35 14.96 13.32
CA THR A 597 -8.45 14.00 13.46
C THR A 597 -8.01 12.76 14.19
N LYS A 598 -8.98 11.93 14.61
CA LYS A 598 -8.69 10.62 15.19
C LYS A 598 -7.86 9.77 14.21
N ALA A 599 -8.28 9.75 12.94
CA ALA A 599 -7.64 8.97 11.89
C ALA A 599 -6.26 9.54 11.48
N ALA A 600 -6.12 10.86 11.35
CA ALA A 600 -4.90 11.47 10.84
C ALA A 600 -3.78 11.60 11.87
N TYR A 601 -4.10 11.71 13.17
CA TYR A 601 -3.08 11.98 14.20
C TYR A 601 -3.25 11.14 15.47
N PHE A 602 -4.43 11.15 16.11
CA PHE A 602 -4.54 10.61 17.48
C PHE A 602 -4.43 9.07 17.56
N ASP A 603 -4.81 8.32 16.52
CA ASP A 603 -4.60 6.87 16.50
C ASP A 603 -3.10 6.49 16.37
N HIS A 604 -2.29 7.40 15.82
CA HIS A 604 -0.87 7.19 15.53
C HIS A 604 0.09 7.56 16.67
N VAL A 605 -0.38 8.27 17.69
CA VAL A 605 0.44 8.70 18.84
C VAL A 605 0.15 7.88 20.10
N SER A 606 1.04 7.97 21.11
CA SER A 606 0.82 7.32 22.40
C SER A 606 -0.31 8.01 23.16
N LYS A 607 -0.97 7.29 24.08
CA LYS A 607 -2.03 7.87 24.92
C LYS A 607 -1.50 9.05 25.76
N ASP A 608 -0.27 8.95 26.25
CA ASP A 608 0.37 10.02 27.01
C ASP A 608 0.53 11.29 26.14
N ARG A 609 0.91 11.12 24.87
CA ARG A 609 0.98 12.22 23.91
C ARG A 609 -0.39 12.85 23.63
N ILE A 610 -1.47 12.07 23.56
CA ILE A 610 -2.84 12.61 23.44
C ILE A 610 -3.17 13.51 24.64
N VAL A 611 -2.83 13.07 25.85
CA VAL A 611 -3.06 13.83 27.08
C VAL A 611 -2.24 15.13 27.10
N ASP A 612 -0.97 15.07 26.68
CA ASP A 612 -0.10 16.25 26.57
C ASP A 612 -0.67 17.28 25.58
N VAL A 613 -1.12 16.81 24.42
CA VAL A 613 -1.71 17.66 23.37
C VAL A 613 -3.00 18.32 23.87
N VAL A 614 -3.91 17.57 24.51
CA VAL A 614 -5.13 18.13 25.11
C VAL A 614 -4.81 19.10 26.25
N SER A 615 -3.78 18.83 27.05
CA SER A 615 -3.34 19.74 28.11
C SER A 615 -2.82 21.06 27.56
N ALA A 616 -2.09 21.02 26.43
CA ALA A 616 -1.51 22.20 25.79
C ALA A 616 -2.53 23.01 24.97
N ALA A 617 -3.42 22.32 24.25
CA ALA A 617 -4.39 22.94 23.34
C ALA A 617 -5.72 23.35 24.00
N VAL A 618 -6.09 22.69 25.11
CA VAL A 618 -7.42 22.82 25.73
C VAL A 618 -7.31 23.23 27.19
N SER A 619 -7.00 22.29 28.09
CA SER A 619 -6.76 22.56 29.51
C SER A 619 -6.19 21.33 30.25
N PRO A 620 -5.45 21.53 31.36
CA PRO A 620 -4.98 20.44 32.20
C PRO A 620 -6.12 19.59 32.80
N SER A 621 -7.27 20.20 33.11
CA SER A 621 -8.43 19.48 33.63
C SER A 621 -9.02 18.50 32.60
N ASP A 622 -8.99 18.88 31.32
CA ASP A 622 -9.53 18.04 30.24
C ASP A 622 -8.58 16.91 29.90
N ALA A 623 -7.28 17.18 29.97
CA ALA A 623 -6.25 16.16 29.88
C ALA A 623 -6.43 15.06 30.94
N MET A 624 -6.76 15.41 32.20
CA MET A 624 -7.05 14.43 33.24
C MET A 624 -8.31 13.59 32.97
N ARG A 625 -9.30 14.16 32.26
CA ARG A 625 -10.51 13.42 31.83
C ARG A 625 -10.14 12.42 30.73
N VAL A 626 -9.39 12.87 29.72
CA VAL A 626 -8.90 12.04 28.61
C VAL A 626 -7.96 10.93 29.10
N ALA A 627 -7.13 11.18 30.12
CA ALA A 627 -6.22 10.21 30.70
C ALA A 627 -6.93 8.98 31.33
N LYS A 628 -8.20 9.12 31.73
CA LYS A 628 -8.99 8.01 32.30
C LYS A 628 -9.64 7.13 31.23
N LEU A 629 -9.69 7.58 29.98
CA LEU A 629 -10.30 6.86 28.87
C LEU A 629 -9.35 5.79 28.28
N LYS A 630 -9.88 4.83 27.52
CA LYS A 630 -9.06 3.91 26.73
C LYS A 630 -8.49 4.65 25.51
N LYS A 631 -7.41 4.16 24.90
CA LYS A 631 -6.69 4.88 23.82
C LYS A 631 -7.63 5.37 22.68
N GLY A 632 -8.51 4.51 22.18
CA GLY A 632 -9.45 4.88 21.10
C GLY A 632 -10.49 5.92 21.53
N ASP A 633 -11.03 5.79 22.75
CA ASP A 633 -11.99 6.75 23.32
C ASP A 633 -11.30 8.09 23.62
N ALA A 634 -10.04 8.05 24.07
CA ALA A 634 -9.21 9.22 24.28
C ALA A 634 -8.90 9.96 22.96
N ALA A 635 -8.64 9.23 21.88
CA ALA A 635 -8.42 9.81 20.56
C ALA A 635 -9.68 10.50 20.02
N THR A 636 -10.85 9.86 20.17
CA THR A 636 -12.15 10.42 19.77
C THR A 636 -12.50 11.69 20.57
N GLU A 637 -12.29 11.66 21.89
CA GLU A 637 -12.56 12.83 22.74
C GLU A 637 -11.54 13.95 22.52
N ALA A 638 -10.28 13.63 22.20
CA ALA A 638 -9.25 14.62 21.87
C ALA A 638 -9.56 15.36 20.56
N GLU A 639 -9.97 14.64 19.52
CA GLU A 639 -10.47 15.22 18.27
C GLU A 639 -11.61 16.21 18.53
N ARG A 640 -12.63 15.78 19.29
CA ARG A 640 -13.77 16.64 19.64
C ARG A 640 -13.37 17.91 20.40
N LEU A 641 -12.40 17.81 21.30
CA LEU A 641 -11.97 18.94 22.14
C LEU A 641 -11.05 19.92 21.41
N ILE A 642 -10.28 19.44 20.42
CA ILE A 642 -9.28 20.21 19.68
C ILE A 642 -9.83 20.78 18.37
N ALA A 643 -10.90 20.19 17.83
CA ALA A 643 -11.60 20.68 16.65
C ALA A 643 -11.85 22.20 16.74
N GLY A 644 -11.42 22.93 15.70
CA GLY A 644 -11.60 24.39 15.60
C GLY A 644 -10.67 25.24 16.48
N ARG A 645 -9.70 24.65 17.17
CA ARG A 645 -8.71 25.40 17.99
C ARG A 645 -7.42 25.75 17.26
N GLY A 646 -7.26 25.30 16.01
CA GLY A 646 -6.09 25.58 15.18
C GLY A 646 -4.78 25.03 15.75
N TRP A 647 -4.86 23.96 16.53
CA TRP A 647 -3.67 23.32 17.09
C TRP A 647 -2.91 22.54 16.01
N LEU A 648 -1.57 22.67 16.04
CA LEU A 648 -0.66 21.98 15.13
C LEU A 648 0.45 21.26 15.92
N PRO A 649 0.95 20.11 15.43
CA PRO A 649 2.18 19.50 15.92
C PRO A 649 3.36 20.47 15.87
N GLU A 650 4.36 20.27 16.74
CA GLU A 650 5.47 21.23 16.92
C GLU A 650 6.27 21.45 15.64
N HIS A 651 6.40 20.42 14.79
CA HIS A 651 7.10 20.53 13.51
C HIS A 651 6.33 21.40 12.49
N PHE A 652 4.99 21.44 12.54
CA PHE A 652 4.16 22.37 11.76
C PHE A 652 4.08 23.75 12.40
N ALA A 653 4.00 23.82 13.73
CA ALA A 653 3.85 25.08 14.45
C ALA A 653 5.13 25.95 14.43
N LYS A 654 6.31 25.33 14.50
CA LYS A 654 7.60 26.05 14.51
C LYS A 654 8.19 26.27 13.13
N ALA A 655 7.85 25.40 12.16
CA ALA A 655 8.22 25.49 10.75
C ALA A 655 9.65 26.01 10.51
N GLU A 656 10.66 25.37 11.12
CA GLU A 656 12.05 25.82 11.01
C GLU A 656 12.60 25.65 9.59
N VAL A 657 13.41 26.61 9.13
CA VAL A 657 13.96 26.65 7.76
C VAL A 657 15.44 26.28 7.77
N VAL A 658 15.87 25.45 6.80
CA VAL A 658 17.29 25.17 6.54
C VAL A 658 17.99 26.43 6.02
N ARG A 659 19.05 26.89 6.71
CA ARG A 659 19.88 28.01 6.25
C ARG A 659 21.11 27.50 5.50
N MET A 660 21.31 27.96 4.27
CA MET A 660 22.50 27.69 3.47
C MET A 660 23.18 29.00 3.09
N LYS A 661 24.51 29.04 3.15
CA LYS A 661 25.30 30.16 2.66
C LYS A 661 25.46 29.99 1.14
N LEU A 662 24.92 30.92 0.37
CA LEU A 662 24.86 30.81 -1.10
C LEU A 662 26.15 31.26 -1.80
N TRP A 663 26.91 32.18 -1.20
CA TRP A 663 28.22 32.61 -1.72
C TRP A 663 29.15 33.07 -0.60
N ASP A 664 30.45 32.83 -0.82
CA ASP A 664 31.52 33.44 -0.04
C ASP A 664 31.99 34.69 -0.76
N VAL A 665 32.01 35.82 -0.06
CA VAL A 665 32.76 36.99 -0.53
C VAL A 665 34.24 36.67 -0.27
N PRO A 666 35.12 36.68 -1.28
CA PRO A 666 36.54 36.53 -1.05
C PRO A 666 37.01 37.67 -0.16
N SER A 667 37.30 37.37 1.11
CA SER A 667 38.04 38.27 1.97
C SER A 667 39.38 38.54 1.28
N LYS A 668 39.64 39.80 0.91
CA LYS A 668 40.99 40.19 0.49
C LYS A 668 41.92 39.94 1.68
N ALA A 669 42.73 38.90 1.60
CA ALA A 669 43.91 38.74 2.43
C ALA A 669 44.82 39.97 2.20
N SER A 670 44.85 40.89 3.16
CA SER A 670 45.91 41.86 3.30
C SER A 670 46.98 41.25 4.19
N ASP A 671 47.99 40.63 3.59
CA ASP A 671 49.27 40.42 4.25
C ASP A 671 50.01 41.76 4.25
N ALA A 672 50.01 42.42 5.40
CA ALA A 672 51.02 43.40 5.78
C ALA A 672 51.18 43.36 7.31
N GLU A 673 52.17 42.59 7.77
CA GLU A 673 52.69 42.68 9.13
C GLU A 673 53.33 44.07 9.36
N ALA A 674 52.93 44.77 10.43
CA ALA A 674 53.82 45.57 11.26
C ALA A 674 53.13 46.00 12.56
N SER A 675 53.74 45.63 13.68
CA SER A 675 53.47 46.08 15.05
C SER A 675 53.67 47.58 15.25
N ALA A 676 52.78 48.26 15.98
CA ALA A 676 53.12 49.31 16.96
C ALA A 676 51.88 49.77 17.74
N ASP A 677 51.89 49.49 19.04
CA ASP A 677 51.51 50.30 20.20
C ASP A 677 50.22 51.14 20.28
N GLU A 678 49.53 50.85 21.40
CA GLU A 678 48.91 51.77 22.36
C GLU A 678 47.65 52.58 22.00
N ALA A 679 46.57 52.15 22.66
CA ALA A 679 45.78 52.93 23.63
C ALA A 679 44.41 53.51 23.22
N GLU A 680 43.54 53.34 24.21
CA GLU A 680 42.30 54.04 24.55
C GLU A 680 40.94 53.58 24.00
N ALA A 681 40.09 53.31 24.98
CA ALA A 681 38.68 52.99 24.94
C ALA A 681 37.83 54.21 24.54
N ASP A 682 36.67 53.97 23.93
CA ASP A 682 35.37 54.10 24.60
C ASP A 682 34.26 53.85 23.56
N GLU A 683 33.25 53.07 23.93
CA GLU A 683 31.92 53.25 23.33
C GLU A 683 31.36 54.58 23.85
N PRO A 684 30.53 55.30 23.07
CA PRO A 684 29.11 55.15 23.36
C PRO A 684 28.18 55.28 22.15
N ALA A 685 26.98 54.72 22.37
CA ALA A 685 25.75 54.95 21.65
C ALA A 685 25.40 56.45 21.49
N LEU A 686 24.66 56.81 20.42
CA LEU A 686 23.35 57.45 20.56
C LEU A 686 22.62 57.70 19.24
N VAL A 687 21.31 57.72 19.44
CA VAL A 687 20.14 57.86 18.57
C VAL A 687 19.99 59.29 18.03
N ALA A 688 19.32 59.39 16.86
CA ALA A 688 18.46 60.48 16.36
C ALA A 688 19.02 61.92 16.23
N SER A 689 18.91 62.50 15.03
CA SER A 689 17.76 63.33 14.63
C SER A 689 18.09 64.18 13.39
N THR A 690 17.01 64.71 12.85
CA THR A 690 16.78 65.42 11.60
C THR A 690 17.38 66.83 11.49
N ASP A 691 17.39 67.30 10.23
CA ASP A 691 17.23 68.68 9.76
C ASP A 691 18.43 69.65 9.68
N ASP A 692 18.86 69.82 8.42
CA ASP A 692 18.63 71.02 7.57
C ASP A 692 19.65 72.19 7.56
N VAL A 693 19.63 72.88 6.41
CA VAL A 693 20.15 74.22 6.06
C VAL A 693 21.41 74.31 5.15
N ARG A 694 21.11 74.57 3.85
CA ARG A 694 21.55 75.65 2.91
C ARG A 694 23.06 75.91 2.69
N ASP A 695 23.57 76.27 1.50
CA ASP A 695 23.08 77.32 0.60
C ASP A 695 23.68 77.28 -0.84
N ASP A 696 22.94 77.93 -1.75
CA ASP A 696 23.30 78.70 -2.97
C ASP A 696 23.94 78.07 -4.24
N ALA A 697 23.20 78.11 -5.37
CA ALA A 697 23.21 79.26 -6.33
C ALA A 697 22.51 78.97 -7.70
N ALA A 698 21.29 79.51 -7.86
CA ALA A 698 20.87 80.54 -8.84
C ALA A 698 20.80 80.33 -10.41
N VAL A 699 19.56 80.41 -10.94
CA VAL A 699 18.99 81.35 -11.97
C VAL A 699 18.42 80.82 -13.33
N ALA A 700 17.13 81.20 -13.53
CA ALA A 700 16.33 81.51 -14.75
C ALA A 700 15.71 80.36 -15.57
N GLU A 701 14.47 80.43 -16.09
CA GLU A 701 13.32 81.37 -16.07
C GLU A 701 12.14 80.65 -16.77
N GLY A 702 10.87 81.02 -16.51
CA GLY A 702 9.81 80.91 -17.53
C GLY A 702 8.46 80.24 -17.20
N GLU A 703 7.58 80.99 -16.54
CA GLU A 703 6.13 81.17 -16.79
C GLU A 703 5.12 79.98 -16.91
N GLY A 704 4.01 80.08 -16.15
CA GLY A 704 2.69 79.56 -16.60
C GLY A 704 1.75 78.95 -15.54
N MET A 705 1.00 79.81 -14.84
CA MET A 705 -0.12 79.53 -13.89
C MET A 705 -1.42 79.09 -14.65
N PRO A 706 -2.58 78.78 -14.01
CA PRO A 706 -3.16 77.45 -13.70
C PRO A 706 -4.64 77.34 -14.21
N PRO A 707 -5.63 76.89 -13.42
CA PRO A 707 -6.06 75.54 -13.05
C PRO A 707 -7.40 75.15 -13.73
N ARG A 708 -8.00 74.00 -13.40
CA ARG A 708 -9.45 73.91 -13.09
C ARG A 708 -9.88 72.53 -12.59
N ASP A 709 -10.36 72.58 -11.34
CA ASP A 709 -11.46 71.88 -10.68
C ASP A 709 -11.59 70.34 -10.77
#